data_AF-A0A3B4UC88-F1
#
_entry.id   AF-A0A3B4UC88-F1
#
_cell.length_a   1.000
_cell.length_b   1.000
_cell.length_c   1.000
_cell.angle_alpha   90.00
_cell.angle_beta   90.00
_cell.angle_gamma   90.00
#
_symmetry.space_group_name_H-M   'P 1'
#
loop_
_entity.id
_entity.type
_entity.pdbx_description
1 polymer ?
#
loop_
_entity_poly.entity_id
_entity_poly.type
_entity_poly.pdbx_seq_one_letter_code
_entity_poly.pdbx_strand_id
1 'polypeptide(L)'
;MKLLFVAAFALFVLSTFDQADSSAYDKIVAHSRIRARKEGPNVCALQQVMGTKKKYFSTCRNWYQGAICGKKATVLYECCPGYMKLEGMRGCPAVAPIDHVYGTLGLVKATSTQKYSDISKLRPEIEGSGSYTFFAPSNEAWESLDESVRSALVSNVNIELYNALHYHMANKRFLTKDLRNGMTVTSMYNDLGLHINHYSNGVVTVNCARIIYGNQVASNGVVHVIDRVISALGNTIQDTVEDLAQSSGLLDKLGQPGHYTLFAPTNEAFEKLGSDVLERLQSDKEVLKALLNFHLLDSIQCSEAIIAGSSYETLEGNNIEIGCDGESLTVNGIKMVLKKDIVTTNGVIHFIDEVLMPDSAKQVMELVGQSQSTFGDMVSELGLSAAMKPEAEYTLLAPLNVAFTDEVMSMDQRLLKIILENHILKNKIVLGQLYNGQRLETIGGKYLRVFIYRTAVCIENSCLVRGSKEGSNGALHLMRTLLKPAEKTMFEILTENGRFKIFLSLMEAAGLTDLLKQEGDFTLFAPSDESFNGLSERDFALLKSDINALRTILLYHINNGIFIGGGLEGGVTNLLKSLQGSNLNVKSANNTMLVNSVQVPESDIMATNGVIHFVNHLLYPADMPVGSQDLLVLLKRIITYMQLKVSYKKSPDVTKVTRFIPGEPSITKVTRVIEGQPSITKVTRVIEGQPSITKVTRVIEGDPSITKVTRVVTGEYFFLESVFTIVEGNTDLDAESFTRLIKGEFYRCGHLSE
;
A
#
# COMPACT_ATOMS: atom_id res chain seq x y z
N MET A 1 -23.40 53.27 -26.73
CA MET A 1 -22.59 52.11 -27.17
C MET A 1 -21.08 52.27 -26.97
N LYS A 2 -20.36 53.19 -27.62
CA LYS A 2 -18.88 53.21 -27.60
C LYS A 2 -18.23 53.11 -26.20
N LEU A 3 -18.68 53.87 -25.18
CA LEU A 3 -18.11 53.77 -23.82
C LEU A 3 -18.31 52.40 -23.15
N LEU A 4 -19.45 51.72 -23.38
CA LEU A 4 -19.69 50.38 -22.85
C LEU A 4 -18.73 49.35 -23.45
N PHE A 5 -18.40 49.48 -24.73
CA PHE A 5 -17.40 48.64 -25.38
C PHE A 5 -15.99 48.90 -24.82
N VAL A 6 -15.60 50.15 -24.56
CA VAL A 6 -14.29 50.46 -23.96
C VAL A 6 -14.20 49.94 -22.53
N ALA A 7 -15.25 50.10 -21.72
CA ALA A 7 -15.29 49.56 -20.35
C ALA A 7 -15.23 48.02 -20.33
N ALA A 8 -15.99 47.36 -21.21
CA ALA A 8 -15.96 45.90 -21.34
C ALA A 8 -14.60 45.40 -21.83
N PHE A 9 -13.98 46.07 -22.81
CA PHE A 9 -12.65 45.70 -23.32
C PHE A 9 -11.54 45.95 -22.30
N ALA A 10 -11.62 47.02 -21.50
CA ALA A 10 -10.69 47.25 -20.40
C ALA A 10 -10.80 46.17 -19.31
N LEU A 11 -12.03 45.78 -18.93
CA LEU A 11 -12.25 44.65 -18.01
C LEU A 11 -11.77 43.32 -18.60
N PHE A 12 -11.99 43.08 -19.89
CA PHE A 12 -11.53 41.86 -20.56
C PHE A 12 -10.00 41.78 -20.60
N VAL A 13 -9.34 42.87 -21.01
CA VAL A 13 -7.87 42.99 -21.02
C VAL A 13 -7.28 42.79 -19.62
N LEU A 14 -7.88 43.39 -18.58
CA LEU A 14 -7.48 43.17 -17.19
C LEU A 14 -7.68 41.70 -16.74
N SER A 15 -8.72 41.01 -17.22
CA SER A 15 -8.93 39.58 -16.93
C SER A 15 -7.99 38.64 -17.70
N THR A 16 -7.44 39.07 -18.85
CA THR A 16 -6.49 38.26 -19.65
C THR A 16 -5.02 38.45 -19.27
N PHE A 17 -4.69 39.40 -18.38
CA PHE A 17 -3.30 39.66 -17.97
C PHE A 17 -2.92 39.05 -16.61
N ASP A 18 -3.84 38.39 -15.90
CA ASP A 18 -3.57 37.79 -14.57
C ASP A 18 -3.44 36.24 -14.60
N GLN A 19 -3.19 35.65 -15.78
CA GLN A 19 -2.42 34.41 -15.86
C GLN A 19 -0.92 34.71 -15.81
N ALA A 20 -0.48 35.33 -14.71
CA ALA A 20 0.92 35.31 -14.34
C ALA A 20 1.32 33.87 -13.96
N ASP A 21 2.45 33.38 -14.47
CA ASP A 21 2.98 32.05 -14.14
C ASP A 21 3.31 31.95 -12.64
N SER A 22 2.33 31.49 -11.88
CA SER A 22 2.40 31.29 -10.44
C SER A 22 3.11 29.99 -10.11
N SER A 23 4.16 30.08 -9.30
CA SER A 23 4.95 28.91 -8.89
C SER A 23 4.19 28.02 -7.91
N ALA A 24 4.67 26.80 -7.67
CA ALA A 24 4.05 25.91 -6.70
C ALA A 24 4.07 26.52 -5.28
N TYR A 25 5.15 27.24 -4.93
CA TYR A 25 5.22 28.08 -3.73
C TYR A 25 4.09 29.12 -3.68
N ASP A 26 3.92 29.93 -4.74
CA ASP A 26 2.93 31.02 -4.76
C ASP A 26 1.49 30.49 -4.68
N LYS A 27 1.20 29.40 -5.40
CA LYS A 27 -0.09 28.68 -5.35
C LYS A 27 -0.40 28.19 -3.92
N ILE A 28 0.60 27.66 -3.21
CA ILE A 28 0.43 27.15 -1.85
C ILE A 28 0.33 28.29 -0.81
N VAL A 29 1.05 29.40 -0.99
CA VAL A 29 0.87 30.62 -0.18
C VAL A 29 -0.53 31.24 -0.42
N ALA A 30 -1.05 31.21 -1.65
CA ALA A 30 -2.42 31.63 -1.94
C ALA A 30 -3.47 30.73 -1.25
N HIS A 31 -3.32 29.40 -1.30
CA HIS A 31 -4.16 28.48 -0.53
C HIS A 31 -4.05 28.68 0.99
N SER A 32 -2.85 28.99 1.49
CA SER A 32 -2.61 29.33 2.90
C SER A 32 -3.38 30.59 3.33
N ARG A 33 -3.42 31.63 2.49
CA ARG A 33 -4.25 32.85 2.69
C ARG A 33 -5.74 32.53 2.73
N ILE A 34 -6.24 31.69 1.81
CA ILE A 34 -7.65 31.29 1.75
C ILE A 34 -8.06 30.55 3.04
N ARG A 35 -7.21 29.64 3.54
CA ARG A 35 -7.45 28.94 4.82
C ARG A 35 -7.47 29.89 6.02
N ALA A 36 -6.55 30.86 6.07
CA ALA A 36 -6.45 31.85 7.15
C ALA A 36 -7.39 33.06 7.03
N ARG A 37 -8.23 33.13 5.98
CA ARG A 37 -9.14 34.25 5.68
C ARG A 37 -10.05 34.67 6.83
N LYS A 38 -10.35 33.78 7.78
CA LYS A 38 -11.10 34.07 9.01
C LYS A 38 -10.30 34.87 10.05
N GLU A 39 -8.98 34.71 10.10
CA GLU A 39 -8.14 35.37 11.10
C GLU A 39 -7.83 36.82 10.77
N GLY A 40 -7.88 37.21 9.50
CA GLY A 40 -7.88 38.59 9.04
C GLY A 40 -7.26 38.76 7.65
N PRO A 41 -7.09 40.01 7.18
CA PRO A 41 -6.38 40.29 5.94
C PRO A 41 -4.92 39.80 6.03
N ASN A 42 -4.43 39.21 4.94
CA ASN A 42 -3.03 38.80 4.73
C ASN A 42 -2.39 37.93 5.83
N VAL A 43 -3.22 37.20 6.58
CA VAL A 43 -2.76 36.10 7.42
C VAL A 43 -2.56 34.87 6.54
N CYS A 44 -1.55 34.07 6.87
CA CYS A 44 -1.23 32.78 6.28
C CYS A 44 -1.36 31.69 7.35
N ALA A 45 -1.92 30.54 6.97
CA ALA A 45 -1.95 29.33 7.78
C ALA A 45 -0.72 28.46 7.48
N LEU A 46 0.12 28.23 8.49
CA LEU A 46 1.26 27.32 8.44
C LEU A 46 1.00 26.11 9.35
N GLN A 47 1.62 24.97 9.06
CA GLN A 47 1.67 23.84 9.98
C GLN A 47 3.06 23.74 10.63
N GLN A 48 3.10 23.80 11.96
CA GLN A 48 4.33 23.54 12.74
C GLN A 48 4.33 22.10 13.23
N VAL A 49 5.47 21.41 13.07
CA VAL A 49 5.61 20.01 13.47
C VAL A 49 5.86 19.91 14.98
N MET A 50 4.99 19.22 15.71
CA MET A 50 5.03 19.16 17.18
C MET A 50 6.37 18.62 17.69
N GLY A 51 6.95 19.32 18.66
CA GLY A 51 8.28 19.04 19.21
C GLY A 51 9.45 19.71 18.47
N THR A 52 9.20 20.37 17.33
CA THR A 52 10.22 21.09 16.55
C THR A 52 9.88 22.58 16.41
N LYS A 53 10.82 23.39 15.91
CA LYS A 53 10.57 24.75 15.40
C LYS A 53 10.09 24.78 13.92
N LYS A 54 10.06 23.64 13.21
CA LYS A 54 9.89 23.61 11.75
C LYS A 54 8.45 23.90 11.34
N LYS A 55 8.30 24.86 10.41
CA LYS A 55 7.02 25.31 9.84
C LYS A 55 6.99 25.07 8.34
N TYR A 56 5.86 24.60 7.84
CA TYR A 56 5.62 24.36 6.42
C TYR A 56 4.29 24.99 5.99
N PHE A 57 4.27 25.57 4.79
CA PHE A 57 3.02 25.76 4.05
C PHE A 57 2.66 24.40 3.42
N SER A 58 1.49 23.83 3.75
CA SER A 58 1.20 22.43 3.44
C SER A 58 0.16 22.22 2.35
N THR A 59 0.37 21.15 1.57
CA THR A 59 -0.54 20.63 0.54
C THR A 59 -1.91 20.28 1.12
N CYS A 60 -2.91 20.03 0.26
CA CYS A 60 -4.21 19.50 0.70
C CYS A 60 -4.07 18.21 1.53
N ARG A 61 -3.25 17.26 1.06
CA ARG A 61 -3.09 15.93 1.66
C ARG A 61 -2.60 16.02 3.11
N ASN A 62 -1.47 16.68 3.34
CA ASN A 62 -0.84 16.76 4.66
C ASN A 62 -1.65 17.64 5.64
N TRP A 63 -2.33 18.68 5.12
CA TRP A 63 -3.25 19.50 5.92
C TRP A 63 -4.39 18.67 6.51
N TYR A 64 -5.08 17.86 5.69
CA TYR A 64 -6.18 17.00 6.17
C TYR A 64 -5.70 15.80 7.00
N GLN A 65 -4.48 15.31 6.79
CA GLN A 65 -3.86 14.29 7.65
C GLN A 65 -3.47 14.82 9.04
N GLY A 66 -3.32 16.15 9.21
CA GLY A 66 -2.94 16.76 10.49
C GLY A 66 -1.54 16.38 10.98
N ALA A 67 -0.68 15.88 10.10
CA ALA A 67 0.64 15.35 10.41
C ALA A 67 1.65 15.65 9.30
N ILE A 68 2.92 15.77 9.69
CA ILE A 68 4.09 15.96 8.82
C ILE A 68 5.20 15.08 9.41
N CYS A 69 5.88 14.30 8.57
CA CYS A 69 6.92 13.35 9.00
C CYS A 69 6.51 12.52 10.24
N GLY A 70 5.37 11.82 10.17
CA GLY A 70 4.84 10.98 11.25
C GLY A 70 4.38 11.70 12.52
N LYS A 71 4.77 12.96 12.75
CA LYS A 71 4.40 13.74 13.94
C LYS A 71 3.15 14.58 13.66
N LYS A 72 2.33 14.79 14.70
CA LYS A 72 1.19 15.72 14.64
C LYS A 72 1.68 17.13 14.32
N ALA A 73 0.94 17.87 13.50
CA ALA A 73 1.27 19.24 13.13
C ALA A 73 0.15 20.20 13.55
N THR A 74 0.50 21.22 14.34
CA THR A 74 -0.44 22.26 14.77
C THR A 74 -0.53 23.38 13.73
N VAL A 75 -1.73 23.94 13.56
CA VAL A 75 -1.93 25.10 12.69
C VAL A 75 -1.53 26.36 13.45
N LEU A 76 -0.68 27.18 12.83
CA LEU A 76 -0.34 28.53 13.27
C LEU A 76 -0.79 29.55 12.22
N TYR A 77 -1.06 30.76 12.70
CA TYR A 77 -1.54 31.88 11.89
C TYR A 77 -0.58 33.05 12.04
N GLU A 78 0.14 33.35 10.97
CA GLU A 78 1.20 34.37 10.94
C GLU A 78 0.98 35.30 9.73
N CYS A 79 1.66 36.45 9.68
CA CYS A 79 1.56 37.30 8.49
C CYS A 79 2.21 36.60 7.29
N CYS A 80 1.57 36.69 6.13
CA CYS A 80 2.18 36.25 4.89
C CYS A 80 3.43 37.08 4.55
N PRO A 81 4.36 36.55 3.73
CA PRO A 81 5.51 37.32 3.23
C PRO A 81 5.08 38.67 2.64
N GLY A 82 5.82 39.74 2.96
CA GLY A 82 5.49 41.12 2.60
C GLY A 82 4.44 41.83 3.48
N TYR A 83 3.86 41.21 4.51
CA TYR A 83 2.83 41.84 5.36
C TYR A 83 3.18 41.85 6.86
N MET A 84 2.61 42.80 7.59
CA MET A 84 2.81 42.98 9.02
C MET A 84 1.50 43.29 9.77
N LYS A 85 1.48 42.96 11.06
CA LYS A 85 0.39 43.27 11.98
C LYS A 85 0.52 44.70 12.51
N LEU A 86 -0.61 45.40 12.61
CA LEU A 86 -0.70 46.67 13.33
C LEU A 86 -1.34 46.45 14.71
N GLU A 87 -0.95 47.27 15.68
CA GLU A 87 -1.51 47.21 17.04
C GLU A 87 -3.01 47.56 17.03
N GLY A 88 -3.79 46.90 17.89
CA GLY A 88 -5.26 47.00 17.92
C GLY A 88 -6.00 46.39 16.71
N MET A 89 -5.31 46.04 15.61
CA MET A 89 -5.95 45.54 14.39
C MET A 89 -5.94 44.01 14.27
N ARG A 90 -6.94 43.49 13.54
CA ARG A 90 -7.08 42.07 13.21
C ARG A 90 -6.26 41.70 11.97
N GLY A 91 -5.60 40.54 12.01
CA GLY A 91 -4.76 40.04 10.93
C GLY A 91 -3.51 40.89 10.68
N CYS A 92 -3.13 41.01 9.41
CA CYS A 92 -1.94 41.71 8.93
C CYS A 92 -2.34 42.76 7.87
N PRO A 93 -2.96 43.89 8.30
CA PRO A 93 -3.55 44.87 7.40
C PRO A 93 -2.50 45.75 6.70
N ALA A 94 -1.28 45.82 7.20
CA ALA A 94 -0.20 46.61 6.61
C ALA A 94 0.71 45.75 5.72
N VAL A 95 1.20 46.34 4.65
CA VAL A 95 2.37 45.84 3.90
C VAL A 95 3.61 46.22 4.71
N ALA A 96 4.63 45.37 4.74
CA ALA A 96 5.92 45.71 5.32
C ALA A 96 6.56 46.88 4.53
N PRO A 97 7.25 47.84 5.17
CA PRO A 97 7.93 48.90 4.44
C PRO A 97 9.00 48.31 3.52
N ILE A 98 9.08 48.80 2.28
CA ILE A 98 10.17 48.44 1.37
C ILE A 98 11.41 49.21 1.80
N ASP A 99 12.45 48.47 2.15
CA ASP A 99 13.76 49.00 2.53
C ASP A 99 14.83 48.43 1.58
N HIS A 100 16.09 48.89 1.66
CA HIS A 100 17.20 48.20 0.98
C HIS A 100 17.43 46.81 1.58
N VAL A 101 18.18 45.95 0.87
CA VAL A 101 18.39 44.54 1.25
C VAL A 101 18.90 44.42 2.69
N TYR A 102 19.86 45.25 3.11
CA TYR A 102 20.35 45.26 4.50
C TYR A 102 19.26 45.53 5.56
N GLY A 103 18.36 46.49 5.33
CA GLY A 103 17.27 46.80 6.25
C GLY A 103 16.18 45.72 6.23
N THR A 104 15.93 45.15 5.05
CA THR A 104 15.02 44.03 4.83
C THR A 104 15.43 42.79 5.65
N LEU A 105 16.73 42.51 5.84
CA LEU A 105 17.21 41.45 6.73
C LEU A 105 16.65 41.60 8.17
N GLY A 106 16.56 42.83 8.68
CA GLY A 106 15.97 43.13 9.97
C GLY A 106 14.45 42.94 10.00
N LEU A 107 13.74 43.39 8.95
CA LEU A 107 12.29 43.21 8.82
C LEU A 107 11.88 41.72 8.80
N VAL A 108 12.67 40.88 8.15
CA VAL A 108 12.45 39.41 8.09
C VAL A 108 13.03 38.66 9.29
N LYS A 109 13.59 39.38 10.27
CA LYS A 109 14.23 38.87 11.50
C LYS A 109 15.48 38.00 11.29
N ALA A 110 16.14 38.08 10.14
CA ALA A 110 17.45 37.47 9.89
C ALA A 110 18.58 38.29 10.52
N THR A 111 18.45 38.63 11.80
CA THR A 111 19.30 39.59 12.52
C THR A 111 20.75 39.13 12.67
N SER A 112 21.01 37.82 12.73
CA SER A 112 22.36 37.26 12.67
C SER A 112 23.02 37.58 11.33
N THR A 113 22.33 37.30 10.22
CA THR A 113 22.80 37.63 8.85
C THR A 113 22.96 39.14 8.64
N GLN A 114 22.07 39.96 9.22
CA GLN A 114 22.21 41.43 9.22
C GLN A 114 23.48 41.86 9.94
N LYS A 115 23.70 41.41 11.18
CA LYS A 115 24.92 41.70 11.96
C LYS A 115 26.20 41.22 11.23
N TYR A 116 26.15 40.03 10.63
CA TYR A 116 27.28 39.50 9.87
C TYR A 116 27.56 40.30 8.59
N SER A 117 26.53 40.87 7.94
CA SER A 117 26.69 41.79 6.80
C SER A 117 27.30 43.14 7.18
N ASP A 118 27.01 43.63 8.39
CA ASP A 118 27.58 44.86 8.95
C ASP A 118 29.09 44.68 9.24
N ILE A 119 29.47 43.67 10.03
CA ILE A 119 30.87 43.48 10.44
C ILE A 119 31.81 42.97 9.32
N SER A 120 31.27 42.36 8.27
CA SER A 120 32.04 41.92 7.10
C SER A 120 32.33 43.02 6.08
N LYS A 121 31.73 44.22 6.25
CA LYS A 121 31.72 45.32 5.26
C LYS A 121 30.92 45.03 3.98
N LEU A 122 30.09 43.99 3.95
CA LEU A 122 29.11 43.77 2.88
C LEU A 122 28.05 44.90 2.85
N ARG A 123 27.68 45.42 4.02
CA ARG A 123 26.58 46.38 4.19
C ARG A 123 26.53 47.53 3.17
N PRO A 124 27.59 48.32 2.90
CA PRO A 124 27.51 49.47 1.99
C PRO A 124 27.13 49.12 0.55
N GLU A 125 27.38 47.88 0.11
CA GLU A 125 26.94 47.37 -1.18
C GLU A 125 25.42 47.11 -1.18
N ILE A 126 24.92 46.37 -0.18
CA ILE A 126 23.50 46.00 -0.07
C ILE A 126 22.59 47.09 0.51
N GLU A 127 23.15 48.22 0.95
CA GLU A 127 22.46 49.52 1.10
C GLU A 127 22.50 50.36 -0.19
N GLY A 128 23.44 50.08 -1.09
CA GLY A 128 23.74 50.86 -2.30
C GLY A 128 22.93 50.49 -3.55
N SER A 129 23.37 51.04 -4.69
CA SER A 129 22.72 50.85 -5.99
C SER A 129 23.02 49.47 -6.59
N GLY A 130 22.00 48.63 -6.72
CA GLY A 130 22.10 47.31 -7.34
C GLY A 130 20.75 46.64 -7.49
N SER A 131 20.76 45.33 -7.78
CA SER A 131 19.56 44.50 -7.91
C SER A 131 19.84 43.08 -7.39
N TYR A 132 19.95 42.92 -6.09
CA TYR A 132 20.44 41.68 -5.47
C TYR A 132 19.33 40.64 -5.19
N THR A 133 19.72 39.38 -5.07
CA THR A 133 18.99 38.35 -4.32
C THR A 133 19.87 37.92 -3.16
N PHE A 134 19.34 37.90 -1.93
CA PHE A 134 20.05 37.38 -0.76
C PHE A 134 19.27 36.20 -0.17
N PHE A 135 19.84 35.00 -0.26
CA PHE A 135 19.37 33.79 0.43
C PHE A 135 19.85 33.82 1.89
N ALA A 136 19.30 34.74 2.69
CA ALA A 136 19.75 35.01 4.04
C ALA A 136 19.44 33.86 5.01
N PRO A 137 20.43 33.25 5.69
CA PRO A 137 20.14 32.25 6.72
C PRO A 137 19.37 32.87 7.89
N SER A 138 18.47 32.09 8.50
CA SER A 138 17.78 32.49 9.74
C SER A 138 18.75 32.56 10.92
N ASN A 139 18.28 33.09 12.06
CA ASN A 139 19.08 33.09 13.29
C ASN A 139 19.37 31.65 13.75
N GLU A 140 18.36 30.77 13.68
CA GLU A 140 18.48 29.34 13.98
C GLU A 140 19.49 28.64 13.06
N ALA A 141 19.57 29.03 11.79
CA ALA A 141 20.56 28.49 10.85
C ALA A 141 21.99 28.76 11.33
N TRP A 142 22.28 29.98 11.80
CA TRP A 142 23.58 30.37 12.41
C TRP A 142 23.80 29.82 13.82
N GLU A 143 22.73 29.46 14.55
CA GLU A 143 22.80 28.71 15.81
C GLU A 143 23.08 27.22 15.59
N SER A 144 22.64 26.66 14.46
CA SER A 144 22.83 25.24 14.08
C SER A 144 24.15 24.95 13.36
N LEU A 145 24.86 25.99 12.91
CA LEU A 145 26.18 25.85 12.29
C LEU A 145 27.21 25.41 13.33
N ASP A 146 28.06 24.44 12.97
CA ASP A 146 29.14 23.96 13.84
C ASP A 146 30.00 25.10 14.39
N GLU A 147 30.33 25.04 15.68
CA GLU A 147 31.01 26.13 16.38
C GLU A 147 32.42 26.40 15.83
N SER A 148 33.13 25.38 15.34
CA SER A 148 34.45 25.56 14.73
C SER A 148 34.34 26.26 13.37
N VAL A 149 33.37 25.87 12.54
CA VAL A 149 33.09 26.52 11.25
C VAL A 149 32.61 27.96 11.45
N ARG A 150 31.69 28.18 12.40
CA ARG A 150 31.20 29.51 12.75
C ARG A 150 32.31 30.41 13.31
N SER A 151 33.17 29.87 14.16
CA SER A 151 34.33 30.58 14.71
C SER A 151 35.34 30.93 13.61
N ALA A 152 35.61 30.04 12.66
CA ALA A 152 36.49 30.31 11.53
C ALA A 152 35.97 31.49 10.69
N LEU A 153 34.70 31.47 10.27
CA LEU A 153 34.06 32.57 9.53
C LEU A 153 34.15 33.91 10.30
N VAL A 154 33.79 33.91 11.59
CA VAL A 154 33.75 35.13 12.41
C VAL A 154 35.15 35.62 12.79
N SER A 155 36.17 34.75 12.81
CA SER A 155 37.57 35.17 13.07
C SER A 155 38.16 36.03 11.94
N ASN A 156 37.70 35.85 10.70
CA ASN A 156 38.22 36.55 9.53
C ASN A 156 37.08 37.24 8.75
N VAL A 157 36.42 38.22 9.39
CA VAL A 157 35.22 38.89 8.87
C VAL A 157 35.40 39.55 7.50
N ASN A 158 36.62 39.97 7.16
CA ASN A 158 36.92 40.70 5.92
C ASN A 158 37.09 39.80 4.69
N ILE A 159 37.24 38.48 4.88
CA ILE A 159 37.49 37.51 3.81
C ILE A 159 36.50 36.37 3.93
N GLU A 160 36.63 35.49 4.94
CA GLU A 160 35.81 34.27 5.04
C GLU A 160 34.32 34.59 5.20
N LEU A 161 33.96 35.50 6.11
CA LEU A 161 32.56 35.90 6.29
C LEU A 161 32.01 36.68 5.10
N TYR A 162 32.83 37.57 4.52
CA TYR A 162 32.46 38.35 3.32
C TYR A 162 32.16 37.43 2.13
N ASN A 163 33.07 36.49 1.84
CA ASN A 163 32.96 35.48 0.79
C ASN A 163 31.77 34.55 1.03
N ALA A 164 31.59 34.07 2.27
CA ALA A 164 30.45 33.22 2.62
C ALA A 164 29.12 33.95 2.38
N LEU A 165 28.98 35.22 2.77
CA LEU A 165 27.76 35.99 2.52
C LEU A 165 27.57 36.33 1.03
N HIS A 166 28.65 36.63 0.29
CA HIS A 166 28.61 36.76 -1.18
C HIS A 166 28.16 35.48 -1.87
N TYR A 167 28.51 34.30 -1.34
CA TYR A 167 28.03 33.03 -1.85
C TYR A 167 26.51 32.85 -1.64
N HIS A 168 25.95 33.41 -0.56
CA HIS A 168 24.50 33.45 -0.32
C HIS A 168 23.78 34.51 -1.18
N MET A 169 24.48 35.23 -2.07
CA MET A 169 23.93 36.33 -2.87
C MET A 169 24.06 36.10 -4.37
N ALA A 170 23.16 36.70 -5.14
CA ALA A 170 23.24 36.77 -6.61
C ALA A 170 22.98 38.19 -7.11
N ASN A 171 23.65 38.59 -8.20
CA ASN A 171 23.65 39.97 -8.72
C ASN A 171 22.39 40.36 -9.54
N LYS A 172 21.31 39.60 -9.42
CA LYS A 172 20.00 39.82 -10.07
C LYS A 172 18.88 39.51 -9.07
N ARG A 173 17.69 40.11 -9.25
CA ARG A 173 16.52 39.84 -8.41
C ARG A 173 15.74 38.63 -8.94
N PHE A 174 15.75 37.51 -8.21
CA PHE A 174 15.00 36.29 -8.50
C PHE A 174 13.89 36.09 -7.47
N LEU A 175 12.63 36.03 -7.89
CA LEU A 175 11.51 35.60 -7.04
C LEU A 175 11.35 34.08 -7.10
N THR A 176 10.55 33.47 -6.20
CA THR A 176 10.31 32.01 -6.18
C THR A 176 9.75 31.42 -7.49
N LYS A 177 9.11 32.25 -8.32
CA LYS A 177 8.69 31.90 -9.69
C LYS A 177 9.80 31.91 -10.75
N ASP A 178 10.89 32.64 -10.48
CA ASP A 178 12.07 32.68 -11.32
C ASP A 178 13.05 31.55 -10.93
N LEU A 179 12.98 31.10 -9.66
CA LEU A 179 13.67 29.95 -9.09
C LEU A 179 13.03 28.62 -9.54
N ARG A 180 13.37 28.20 -10.77
CA ARG A 180 12.91 26.94 -11.39
C ARG A 180 13.67 25.72 -10.85
N ASN A 181 13.04 24.54 -10.89
CA ASN A 181 13.66 23.28 -10.51
C ASN A 181 14.85 22.93 -11.43
N GLY A 182 15.96 22.44 -10.86
CA GLY A 182 17.19 22.11 -11.60
C GLY A 182 18.00 23.33 -12.06
N MET A 183 17.58 24.56 -11.75
CA MET A 183 18.29 25.77 -12.15
C MET A 183 19.55 25.97 -11.30
N THR A 184 20.66 26.34 -11.93
CA THR A 184 21.83 26.88 -11.23
C THR A 184 21.83 28.41 -11.35
N VAL A 185 21.87 29.11 -10.21
CA VAL A 185 22.04 30.57 -10.14
C VAL A 185 23.52 30.87 -9.86
N THR A 186 24.12 31.79 -10.62
CA THR A 186 25.49 32.28 -10.34
C THR A 186 25.48 33.12 -9.06
N SER A 187 26.27 32.75 -8.06
CA SER A 187 26.46 33.55 -6.85
C SER A 187 27.42 34.73 -7.09
N MET A 188 27.52 35.63 -6.11
CA MET A 188 28.48 36.75 -6.14
C MET A 188 29.88 36.36 -5.63
N TYR A 189 30.12 35.11 -5.24
CA TYR A 189 31.44 34.62 -4.84
C TYR A 189 32.03 33.70 -5.92
N ASN A 190 33.10 34.14 -6.59
CA ASN A 190 33.85 33.40 -7.61
C ASN A 190 32.97 32.73 -8.70
N ASP A 191 31.85 33.38 -9.06
CA ASP A 191 30.82 32.86 -9.98
C ASP A 191 30.29 31.45 -9.63
N LEU A 192 30.47 30.99 -8.39
CA LEU A 192 30.10 29.64 -7.95
C LEU A 192 28.58 29.43 -8.02
N GLY A 193 28.17 28.25 -8.45
CA GLY A 193 26.77 27.90 -8.64
C GLY A 193 25.99 27.71 -7.33
N LEU A 194 24.73 28.10 -7.35
CA LEU A 194 23.70 27.84 -6.34
C LEU A 194 22.63 26.95 -6.98
N HIS A 195 22.48 25.71 -6.52
CA HIS A 195 21.54 24.75 -7.09
C HIS A 195 20.14 24.93 -6.50
N ILE A 196 19.18 25.26 -7.36
CA ILE A 196 17.79 25.55 -7.04
C ILE A 196 16.92 24.34 -7.37
N ASN A 197 16.14 23.88 -6.38
CA ASN A 197 15.15 22.83 -6.57
C ASN A 197 13.77 23.32 -6.11
N HIS A 198 12.73 22.99 -6.86
CA HIS A 198 11.35 23.42 -6.64
C HIS A 198 10.44 22.19 -6.76
N TYR A 199 9.88 21.78 -5.63
CA TYR A 199 9.16 20.52 -5.49
C TYR A 199 7.65 20.73 -5.68
N SER A 200 6.92 19.69 -6.10
CA SER A 200 5.47 19.74 -6.36
C SER A 200 4.63 20.09 -5.11
N ASN A 201 5.19 19.88 -3.92
CA ASN A 201 4.62 20.31 -2.64
C ASN A 201 4.89 21.79 -2.28
N GLY A 202 5.48 22.56 -3.20
CA GLY A 202 5.77 23.99 -3.04
C GLY A 202 6.99 24.32 -2.17
N VAL A 203 7.73 23.31 -1.70
CA VAL A 203 9.05 23.54 -1.10
C VAL A 203 10.01 24.05 -2.19
N VAL A 204 10.80 25.07 -1.86
CA VAL A 204 11.91 25.55 -2.67
C VAL A 204 13.18 25.46 -1.83
N THR A 205 14.26 24.92 -2.41
CA THR A 205 15.57 24.85 -1.76
C THR A 205 16.67 25.46 -2.62
N VAL A 206 17.68 26.05 -1.97
CA VAL A 206 18.97 26.43 -2.54
C VAL A 206 20.07 25.65 -1.83
N ASN A 207 20.87 24.87 -2.55
CA ASN A 207 21.82 23.89 -1.99
C ASN A 207 21.21 23.05 -0.85
N CYS A 208 20.00 22.52 -1.07
CA CYS A 208 19.18 21.82 -0.08
C CYS A 208 18.78 22.58 1.21
N ALA A 209 19.19 23.83 1.41
CA ALA A 209 18.61 24.72 2.42
C ALA A 209 17.24 25.23 1.93
N ARG A 210 16.20 25.07 2.75
CA ARG A 210 14.82 25.39 2.38
C ARG A 210 14.50 26.86 2.63
N ILE A 211 13.84 27.48 1.64
CA ILE A 211 13.28 28.84 1.80
C ILE A 211 12.08 28.76 2.76
N ILE A 212 12.24 29.37 3.94
CA ILE A 212 11.19 29.52 4.96
C ILE A 212 10.22 30.65 4.54
N TYR A 213 10.79 31.81 4.21
CA TYR A 213 10.04 33.01 3.82
C TYR A 213 10.67 33.60 2.56
N GLY A 214 10.04 33.39 1.40
CA GLY A 214 10.51 33.93 0.12
C GLY A 214 9.90 35.29 -0.22
N ASN A 215 10.39 35.90 -1.30
CA ASN A 215 9.81 37.08 -1.96
C ASN A 215 9.71 38.34 -1.09
N GLN A 216 10.62 38.54 -0.15
CA GLN A 216 10.65 39.75 0.69
C GLN A 216 11.35 40.86 -0.11
N VAL A 217 10.55 41.63 -0.86
CA VAL A 217 11.04 42.61 -1.85
C VAL A 217 11.73 43.80 -1.18
N ALA A 218 12.94 44.10 -1.64
CA ALA A 218 13.73 45.27 -1.22
C ALA A 218 13.79 46.30 -2.37
N SER A 219 14.15 47.55 -2.04
CA SER A 219 14.29 48.65 -3.01
C SER A 219 15.39 48.37 -4.05
N ASN A 220 16.45 47.69 -3.64
CA ASN A 220 17.59 47.26 -4.47
C ASN A 220 17.69 45.72 -4.59
N GLY A 221 16.61 44.96 -4.39
CA GLY A 221 16.68 43.50 -4.50
C GLY A 221 15.49 42.69 -3.95
N VAL A 222 15.80 41.50 -3.42
CA VAL A 222 14.88 40.61 -2.70
C VAL A 222 15.65 39.78 -1.68
N VAL A 223 15.01 39.50 -0.54
CA VAL A 223 15.50 38.56 0.48
C VAL A 223 14.65 37.30 0.48
N HIS A 224 15.29 36.13 0.58
CA HIS A 224 14.66 34.85 0.89
C HIS A 224 15.30 34.30 2.15
N VAL A 225 14.53 34.05 3.21
CA VAL A 225 15.07 33.49 4.46
C VAL A 225 15.20 31.98 4.32
N ILE A 226 16.40 31.42 4.51
CA ILE A 226 16.69 29.98 4.40
C ILE A 226 17.00 29.33 5.77
N ASP A 227 16.75 28.03 5.89
CA ASP A 227 16.86 27.28 7.16
C ASP A 227 18.24 26.69 7.47
N ARG A 228 19.25 26.93 6.63
CA ARG A 228 20.64 26.51 6.83
C ARG A 228 21.60 27.55 6.25
N VAL A 229 22.80 27.68 6.84
CA VAL A 229 23.92 28.36 6.19
C VAL A 229 24.43 27.45 5.08
N ILE A 230 24.54 27.94 3.85
CA ILE A 230 25.02 27.16 2.71
C ILE A 230 26.53 27.39 2.50
N SER A 231 27.26 26.30 2.30
CA SER A 231 28.66 26.33 1.87
C SER A 231 28.75 26.29 0.35
N ALA A 232 29.91 26.67 -0.19
CA ALA A 232 30.31 26.22 -1.52
C ALA A 232 30.13 24.69 -1.64
N LEU A 233 29.73 24.26 -2.83
CA LEU A 233 29.44 22.86 -3.13
C LEU A 233 30.72 22.01 -3.06
N GLY A 234 30.55 20.71 -2.80
CA GLY A 234 31.62 19.74 -3.06
C GLY A 234 31.89 19.60 -4.56
N ASN A 235 32.79 18.68 -4.92
CA ASN A 235 33.01 18.25 -6.29
C ASN A 235 31.79 17.42 -6.80
N THR A 236 31.95 16.52 -7.77
CA THR A 236 30.83 15.63 -8.19
C THR A 236 30.52 14.56 -7.12
N ILE A 237 29.45 13.78 -7.31
CA ILE A 237 29.22 12.60 -6.48
C ILE A 237 30.40 11.63 -6.55
N GLN A 238 30.95 11.36 -7.75
CA GLN A 238 32.12 10.49 -7.93
C GLN A 238 33.30 10.93 -7.05
N ASP A 239 33.70 12.20 -7.13
CA ASP A 239 34.79 12.79 -6.35
C ASP A 239 34.55 12.76 -4.82
N THR A 240 33.30 12.53 -4.40
CA THR A 240 32.89 12.47 -2.99
C THR A 240 32.82 11.03 -2.46
N VAL A 241 32.91 10.02 -3.34
CA VAL A 241 32.73 8.58 -3.00
C VAL A 241 33.80 7.66 -3.62
N GLU A 242 34.95 8.19 -4.04
CA GLU A 242 35.97 7.48 -4.83
C GLU A 242 36.40 6.11 -4.25
N ASP A 243 36.43 5.98 -2.91
CA ASP A 243 36.78 4.73 -2.21
C ASP A 243 35.79 3.57 -2.47
N LEU A 244 34.53 3.84 -2.84
CA LEU A 244 33.43 2.86 -2.76
C LEU A 244 33.16 2.05 -4.05
N ALA A 245 33.65 2.45 -5.23
CA ALA A 245 33.01 2.00 -6.48
C ALA A 245 33.94 1.73 -7.70
N GLN A 246 35.24 1.47 -7.51
CA GLN A 246 36.21 1.20 -8.59
C GLN A 246 35.86 0.01 -9.53
N SER A 247 34.86 -0.81 -9.20
CA SER A 247 34.47 -2.03 -9.92
C SER A 247 33.30 -1.87 -10.89
N SER A 248 32.67 -0.69 -11.01
CA SER A 248 31.46 -0.49 -11.83
C SER A 248 31.48 0.79 -12.66
N GLY A 249 30.90 0.73 -13.86
CA GLY A 249 30.65 1.91 -14.72
C GLY A 249 29.61 2.89 -14.17
N LEU A 250 29.17 2.73 -12.91
CA LEU A 250 28.35 3.74 -12.23
C LEU A 250 29.18 4.97 -11.87
N LEU A 251 30.47 4.82 -11.55
CA LEU A 251 31.36 5.97 -11.29
C LEU A 251 31.36 6.95 -12.45
N ASP A 252 31.49 6.46 -13.68
CA ASP A 252 31.46 7.30 -14.89
C ASP A 252 30.16 8.11 -15.02
N LYS A 253 29.01 7.60 -14.54
CA LYS A 253 27.75 8.37 -14.47
C LYS A 253 27.73 9.34 -13.28
N LEU A 254 28.32 8.97 -12.14
CA LEU A 254 28.41 9.81 -10.95
C LEU A 254 29.38 11.01 -11.08
N GLY A 255 30.28 11.00 -12.07
CA GLY A 255 31.05 12.17 -12.50
C GLY A 255 30.39 13.03 -13.60
N GLN A 256 29.35 12.52 -14.28
CA GLN A 256 28.68 13.26 -15.35
C GLN A 256 27.76 14.37 -14.82
N PRO A 257 27.58 15.49 -15.55
CA PRO A 257 26.56 16.48 -15.24
C PRO A 257 25.16 15.86 -15.16
N GLY A 258 24.40 16.21 -14.14
CA GLY A 258 23.10 15.61 -13.86
C GLY A 258 22.44 16.19 -12.62
N HIS A 259 21.36 15.54 -12.18
CA HIS A 259 20.58 15.92 -11.00
C HIS A 259 20.25 14.69 -10.16
N TYR A 260 21.25 14.09 -9.54
CA TYR A 260 21.11 12.79 -8.89
C TYR A 260 20.77 12.85 -7.40
N THR A 261 20.19 11.77 -6.86
CA THR A 261 20.23 11.47 -5.41
C THR A 261 20.87 10.11 -5.20
N LEU A 262 22.04 10.07 -4.57
CA LEU A 262 22.69 8.84 -4.14
C LEU A 262 22.38 8.56 -2.67
N PHE A 263 21.83 7.39 -2.39
CA PHE A 263 21.83 6.83 -1.05
C PHE A 263 23.12 6.02 -0.87
N ALA A 264 24.12 6.58 -0.19
CA ALA A 264 25.45 5.96 -0.10
C ALA A 264 25.55 5.04 1.14
N PRO A 265 25.58 3.70 0.97
CA PRO A 265 25.86 2.80 2.09
C PRO A 265 27.27 3.00 2.61
N THR A 266 27.44 3.03 3.93
CA THR A 266 28.77 3.08 4.56
C THR A 266 29.42 1.69 4.59
N ASN A 267 30.70 1.61 4.99
CA ASN A 267 31.40 0.34 5.09
C ASN A 267 30.70 -0.61 6.10
N GLU A 268 30.23 -0.06 7.22
CA GLU A 268 29.47 -0.79 8.24
C GLU A 268 28.14 -1.33 7.69
N ALA A 269 27.54 -0.65 6.69
CA ALA A 269 26.35 -1.12 6.02
C ALA A 269 26.61 -2.38 5.17
N PHE A 270 27.78 -2.45 4.52
CA PHE A 270 28.22 -3.66 3.81
C PHE A 270 28.65 -4.77 4.78
N GLU A 271 29.34 -4.46 5.87
CA GLU A 271 29.73 -5.44 6.90
C GLU A 271 28.52 -6.17 7.49
N LYS A 272 27.38 -5.48 7.67
CA LYS A 272 26.10 -6.08 8.11
C LYS A 272 25.57 -7.19 7.19
N LEU A 273 26.00 -7.26 5.92
CA LEU A 273 25.57 -8.32 4.97
C LEU A 273 26.29 -9.65 5.19
N GLY A 274 27.49 -9.64 5.78
CA GLY A 274 28.35 -10.82 5.91
C GLY A 274 29.13 -11.16 4.64
N SER A 275 30.24 -11.91 4.81
CA SER A 275 31.18 -12.29 3.76
C SER A 275 30.53 -12.93 2.54
N ASP A 276 29.67 -13.91 2.80
CA ASP A 276 29.16 -14.85 1.79
C ASP A 276 28.20 -14.15 0.82
N VAL A 277 27.44 -13.16 1.34
CA VAL A 277 26.58 -12.28 0.55
C VAL A 277 27.41 -11.28 -0.25
N LEU A 278 28.47 -10.71 0.34
CA LEU A 278 29.36 -9.77 -0.37
C LEU A 278 30.12 -10.46 -1.52
N GLU A 279 30.68 -11.66 -1.30
CA GLU A 279 31.36 -12.45 -2.33
C GLU A 279 30.40 -12.80 -3.47
N ARG A 280 29.19 -13.28 -3.14
CA ARG A 280 28.11 -13.53 -4.11
C ARG A 280 27.81 -12.28 -4.95
N LEU A 281 27.55 -11.14 -4.31
CA LEU A 281 27.24 -9.87 -4.98
C LEU A 281 28.40 -9.36 -5.85
N GLN A 282 29.65 -9.57 -5.46
CA GLN A 282 30.83 -9.18 -6.24
C GLN A 282 31.13 -10.15 -7.41
N SER A 283 30.70 -11.41 -7.31
CA SER A 283 30.92 -12.43 -8.34
C SER A 283 30.09 -12.21 -9.62
N ASP A 284 28.89 -11.63 -9.50
CA ASP A 284 27.98 -11.34 -10.61
C ASP A 284 27.91 -9.83 -10.88
N LYS A 285 28.38 -9.43 -12.06
CA LYS A 285 28.47 -8.02 -12.47
C LYS A 285 27.11 -7.37 -12.76
N GLU A 286 26.11 -8.12 -13.20
CA GLU A 286 24.79 -7.57 -13.49
C GLU A 286 23.97 -7.45 -12.20
N VAL A 287 24.12 -8.39 -11.27
CA VAL A 287 23.61 -8.26 -9.89
C VAL A 287 24.25 -7.07 -9.15
N LEU A 288 25.58 -6.91 -9.22
CA LEU A 288 26.27 -5.76 -8.62
C LEU A 288 25.79 -4.43 -9.22
N LYS A 289 25.61 -4.37 -10.54
CA LYS A 289 25.11 -3.21 -11.26
C LYS A 289 23.66 -2.87 -10.92
N ALA A 290 22.79 -3.88 -10.76
CA ALA A 290 21.42 -3.70 -10.27
C ALA A 290 21.42 -3.14 -8.83
N LEU A 291 22.20 -3.75 -7.93
CA LEU A 291 22.38 -3.30 -6.54
C LEU A 291 22.79 -1.83 -6.47
N LEU A 292 23.82 -1.43 -7.21
CA LEU A 292 24.35 -0.07 -7.20
C LEU A 292 23.39 0.95 -7.86
N ASN A 293 22.71 0.56 -8.94
CA ASN A 293 21.67 1.40 -9.57
C ASN A 293 20.45 1.62 -8.66
N PHE A 294 20.08 0.65 -7.82
CA PHE A 294 18.96 0.75 -6.88
C PHE A 294 19.20 1.77 -5.75
N HIS A 295 20.46 2.21 -5.55
CA HIS A 295 20.82 3.29 -4.63
C HIS A 295 20.76 4.70 -5.27
N LEU A 296 20.53 4.81 -6.58
CA LEU A 296 20.62 6.08 -7.32
C LEU A 296 19.28 6.47 -7.96
N LEU A 297 18.88 7.73 -7.76
CA LEU A 297 17.73 8.37 -8.43
C LEU A 297 18.20 9.37 -9.48
N ASP A 298 17.46 9.48 -10.59
CA ASP A 298 17.63 10.52 -11.63
C ASP A 298 16.93 11.86 -11.26
N SER A 299 16.85 12.17 -9.97
CA SER A 299 16.32 13.44 -9.45
C SER A 299 16.94 13.83 -8.10
N ILE A 300 17.06 15.12 -7.80
CA ILE A 300 17.52 15.64 -6.51
C ILE A 300 16.37 15.61 -5.49
N GLN A 301 16.57 14.94 -4.36
CA GLN A 301 15.62 14.83 -3.25
C GLN A 301 16.28 15.33 -1.96
N CYS A 302 16.26 16.65 -1.76
CA CYS A 302 16.70 17.28 -0.51
C CYS A 302 15.77 16.91 0.66
N SER A 303 16.32 16.65 1.84
CA SER A 303 15.55 16.09 2.96
C SER A 303 14.44 17.01 3.49
N GLU A 304 14.61 18.33 3.38
CA GLU A 304 13.58 19.33 3.75
C GLU A 304 12.42 19.43 2.74
N ALA A 305 12.51 18.77 1.58
CA ALA A 305 11.39 18.60 0.67
C ALA A 305 10.52 17.38 1.02
N ILE A 306 11.05 16.42 1.77
CA ILE A 306 10.33 15.20 2.16
C ILE A 306 9.51 15.49 3.42
N ILE A 307 8.20 15.64 3.23
CA ILE A 307 7.22 15.97 4.29
C ILE A 307 6.24 14.83 4.60
N ALA A 308 6.21 13.81 3.74
CA ALA A 308 5.43 12.57 3.86
C ALA A 308 5.99 11.51 2.90
N GLY A 309 5.73 10.23 3.21
CA GLY A 309 6.12 9.08 2.38
C GLY A 309 5.65 9.21 0.93
N SER A 310 6.59 9.11 -0.01
CA SER A 310 6.40 9.24 -1.46
C SER A 310 7.27 8.22 -2.20
N SER A 311 6.79 7.70 -3.32
CA SER A 311 7.48 6.65 -4.09
C SER A 311 8.30 7.24 -5.23
N TYR A 312 9.53 6.75 -5.41
CA TYR A 312 10.50 7.22 -6.40
C TYR A 312 11.12 6.04 -7.13
N GLU A 313 11.19 6.11 -8.46
CA GLU A 313 11.84 5.12 -9.33
C GLU A 313 13.37 5.26 -9.26
N THR A 314 14.06 4.14 -9.05
CA THR A 314 15.54 4.08 -9.04
C THR A 314 16.08 3.79 -10.45
N LEU A 315 17.38 3.96 -10.67
CA LEU A 315 18.00 3.57 -11.95
C LEU A 315 18.02 2.06 -12.22
N GLU A 316 17.60 1.22 -11.27
CA GLU A 316 17.38 -0.22 -11.47
C GLU A 316 15.97 -0.51 -12.00
N GLY A 317 15.04 0.44 -11.88
CA GLY A 317 13.66 0.37 -12.38
C GLY A 317 12.62 0.00 -11.30
N ASN A 318 13.03 -0.59 -10.17
CA ASN A 318 12.14 -0.71 -9.01
C ASN A 318 12.08 0.60 -8.21
N ASN A 319 10.95 0.82 -7.54
CA ASN A 319 10.73 2.00 -6.69
C ASN A 319 11.18 1.78 -5.25
N ILE A 320 11.66 2.85 -4.62
CA ILE A 320 11.79 2.98 -3.16
C ILE A 320 10.74 3.98 -2.62
N GLU A 321 10.31 3.82 -1.37
CA GLU A 321 9.55 4.86 -0.65
C GLU A 321 10.52 5.73 0.16
N ILE A 322 10.55 7.03 -0.11
CA ILE A 322 11.29 8.00 0.70
C ILE A 322 10.29 8.78 1.54
N GLY A 323 10.53 8.79 2.86
CA GLY A 323 9.67 9.41 3.85
C GLY A 323 10.47 10.04 4.98
N CYS A 324 9.80 10.31 6.10
CA CYS A 324 10.43 10.91 7.27
C CYS A 324 9.63 10.60 8.55
N ASP A 325 10.32 10.47 9.68
CA ASP A 325 9.70 10.46 11.02
C ASP A 325 10.44 11.40 11.97
N GLY A 326 9.81 12.53 12.29
CA GLY A 326 10.46 13.67 12.94
C GLY A 326 11.42 14.36 11.97
N GLU A 327 12.70 14.40 12.32
CA GLU A 327 13.75 15.02 11.50
C GLU A 327 14.61 14.01 10.73
N SER A 328 14.49 12.72 11.07
CA SER A 328 15.09 11.59 10.37
C SER A 328 14.38 11.35 9.04
N LEU A 329 15.15 11.29 7.96
CA LEU A 329 14.69 10.77 6.67
C LEU A 329 14.55 9.24 6.79
N THR A 330 13.57 8.65 6.09
CA THR A 330 13.38 7.19 6.03
C THR A 330 13.39 6.70 4.59
N VAL A 331 13.90 5.48 4.39
CA VAL A 331 13.86 4.75 3.11
C VAL A 331 13.16 3.42 3.36
N ASN A 332 12.13 3.12 2.57
CA ASN A 332 11.22 1.98 2.75
C ASN A 332 10.66 1.87 4.19
N GLY A 333 10.45 3.02 4.84
CA GLY A 333 10.00 3.14 6.24
C GLY A 333 11.10 3.05 7.30
N ILE A 334 12.33 2.63 6.95
CA ILE A 334 13.44 2.40 7.87
C ILE A 334 14.26 3.68 8.08
N LYS A 335 14.73 3.93 9.30
CA LYS A 335 15.53 5.12 9.71
C LYS A 335 17.03 4.96 9.47
N MET A 336 17.41 4.44 8.30
CA MET A 336 18.82 4.14 7.99
C MET A 336 19.70 5.37 7.69
N VAL A 337 19.13 6.56 7.51
CA VAL A 337 19.86 7.74 7.02
C VAL A 337 20.67 8.41 8.15
N LEU A 338 21.98 8.18 8.16
CA LEU A 338 22.94 8.71 9.13
C LEU A 338 23.24 10.20 8.92
N LYS A 339 23.51 10.60 7.67
CA LYS A 339 23.96 11.95 7.31
C LYS A 339 23.34 12.35 5.98
N LYS A 340 22.61 13.46 5.98
CA LYS A 340 21.73 13.89 4.87
C LYS A 340 22.15 15.23 4.27
N ASP A 341 21.72 15.47 3.04
CA ASP A 341 21.94 16.72 2.29
C ASP A 341 23.43 17.07 2.07
N ILE A 342 24.25 16.11 1.66
CA ILE A 342 25.62 16.36 1.18
C ILE A 342 25.53 16.77 -0.29
N VAL A 343 25.63 18.07 -0.57
CA VAL A 343 25.34 18.63 -1.91
C VAL A 343 26.61 18.73 -2.77
N THR A 344 26.52 18.18 -3.97
CA THR A 344 27.58 18.11 -4.99
C THR A 344 27.20 18.95 -6.22
N THR A 345 28.12 19.10 -7.18
CA THR A 345 27.84 19.83 -8.45
C THR A 345 26.83 19.15 -9.38
N ASN A 346 26.49 17.88 -9.14
CA ASN A 346 25.59 17.08 -9.96
C ASN A 346 24.52 16.30 -9.16
N GLY A 347 24.33 16.62 -7.87
CA GLY A 347 23.29 15.96 -7.07
C GLY A 347 23.38 16.17 -5.56
N VAL A 348 22.82 15.21 -4.82
CA VAL A 348 22.85 15.14 -3.37
C VAL A 348 23.14 13.71 -2.90
N ILE A 349 23.92 13.56 -1.84
CA ILE A 349 24.22 12.27 -1.20
C ILE A 349 23.58 12.24 0.19
N HIS A 350 22.94 11.11 0.50
CA HIS A 350 22.48 10.76 1.85
C HIS A 350 23.17 9.45 2.27
N PHE A 351 24.01 9.50 3.30
CA PHE A 351 24.67 8.30 3.83
C PHE A 351 23.69 7.44 4.62
N ILE A 352 23.68 6.12 4.36
CA ILE A 352 22.82 5.13 5.00
C ILE A 352 23.62 4.01 5.67
N ASP A 353 23.11 3.47 6.78
CA ASP A 353 23.74 2.38 7.53
C ASP A 353 23.26 0.97 7.14
N GLU A 354 22.42 0.84 6.13
CA GLU A 354 21.96 -0.43 5.55
C GLU A 354 22.15 -0.40 4.03
N VAL A 355 22.33 -1.55 3.38
CA VAL A 355 22.42 -1.64 1.92
C VAL A 355 21.02 -1.85 1.33
N LEU A 356 20.60 -0.98 0.42
CA LEU A 356 19.34 -1.14 -0.33
C LEU A 356 19.50 -2.30 -1.32
N MET A 357 18.96 -3.47 -0.97
CA MET A 357 19.01 -4.64 -1.83
C MET A 357 17.74 -4.75 -2.69
N PRO A 358 17.79 -4.59 -4.02
CA PRO A 358 16.65 -4.84 -4.89
C PRO A 358 16.30 -6.33 -4.89
N ASP A 359 15.08 -6.69 -5.26
CA ASP A 359 14.69 -8.10 -5.34
C ASP A 359 15.49 -8.84 -6.43
N SER A 360 15.87 -8.17 -7.51
CA SER A 360 16.76 -8.69 -8.57
C SER A 360 18.13 -9.18 -8.08
N ALA A 361 18.65 -8.61 -6.98
CA ALA A 361 19.93 -9.02 -6.38
C ALA A 361 19.81 -10.13 -5.32
N LYS A 362 18.58 -10.47 -4.92
CA LYS A 362 18.29 -11.47 -3.88
C LYS A 362 18.25 -12.88 -4.44
N GLN A 363 18.75 -13.84 -3.66
CA GLN A 363 18.47 -15.25 -3.90
C GLN A 363 17.01 -15.57 -3.58
N VAL A 364 16.48 -16.65 -4.15
CA VAL A 364 15.05 -16.97 -4.11
C VAL A 364 14.46 -17.08 -2.68
N MET A 365 15.25 -17.54 -1.70
CA MET A 365 14.83 -17.60 -0.28
C MET A 365 14.78 -16.22 0.39
N GLU A 366 15.62 -15.27 -0.04
CA GLU A 366 15.64 -13.88 0.47
C GLU A 366 14.48 -13.03 -0.08
N LEU A 367 13.77 -13.53 -1.11
CA LEU A 367 12.54 -12.91 -1.60
C LEU A 367 11.36 -13.10 -0.63
N VAL A 368 11.41 -14.14 0.22
CA VAL A 368 10.30 -14.59 1.09
C VAL A 368 9.97 -13.50 2.11
N GLY A 369 8.76 -12.93 1.99
CA GLY A 369 8.31 -11.81 2.81
C GLY A 369 7.65 -12.23 4.13
N GLN A 370 7.37 -11.24 4.98
CA GLN A 370 6.68 -11.42 6.27
C GLN A 370 5.34 -12.16 6.18
N SER A 371 4.64 -12.10 5.04
CA SER A 371 3.37 -12.80 4.81
C SER A 371 3.54 -14.27 4.36
N GLN A 372 4.78 -14.74 4.18
CA GLN A 372 5.20 -16.12 3.87
C GLN A 372 6.27 -16.61 4.86
N SER A 373 6.52 -15.90 5.97
CA SER A 373 7.59 -16.24 6.92
C SER A 373 7.50 -17.71 7.37
N THR A 374 6.31 -18.18 7.75
CA THR A 374 6.09 -19.56 8.20
C THR A 374 6.45 -20.60 7.14
N PHE A 375 6.34 -20.28 5.85
CA PHE A 375 6.84 -21.13 4.77
C PHE A 375 8.38 -21.14 4.73
N GLY A 376 9.02 -19.98 4.81
CA GLY A 376 10.48 -19.85 4.84
C GLY A 376 11.12 -20.54 6.05
N ASP A 377 10.48 -20.40 7.22
CA ASP A 377 10.85 -21.05 8.47
C ASP A 377 10.82 -22.59 8.30
N MET A 378 9.68 -23.15 7.89
CA MET A 378 9.51 -24.60 7.72
C MET A 378 10.41 -25.19 6.61
N VAL A 379 10.64 -24.47 5.50
CA VAL A 379 11.59 -24.86 4.45
C VAL A 379 13.04 -24.91 4.97
N SER A 380 13.36 -24.07 5.96
CA SER A 380 14.69 -24.03 6.57
C SER A 380 14.86 -25.08 7.67
N GLU A 381 13.91 -25.19 8.61
CA GLU A 381 13.94 -26.16 9.71
C GLU A 381 13.93 -27.62 9.21
N LEU A 382 13.18 -27.91 8.14
CA LEU A 382 13.14 -29.24 7.53
C LEU A 382 14.31 -29.50 6.56
N GLY A 383 15.29 -28.59 6.49
CA GLY A 383 16.51 -28.73 5.70
C GLY A 383 16.27 -28.82 4.19
N LEU A 384 15.26 -28.12 3.67
CA LEU A 384 15.01 -28.02 2.24
C LEU A 384 15.84 -26.89 1.61
N SER A 385 15.96 -25.73 2.27
CA SER A 385 16.85 -24.65 1.82
C SER A 385 18.31 -25.08 1.73
N ALA A 386 18.79 -25.88 2.70
CA ALA A 386 20.14 -26.45 2.68
C ALA A 386 20.39 -27.49 1.56
N ALA A 387 19.34 -27.98 0.88
CA ALA A 387 19.43 -28.81 -0.32
C ALA A 387 19.32 -27.99 -1.62
N MET A 388 19.02 -26.69 -1.53
CA MET A 388 19.01 -25.77 -2.66
C MET A 388 20.43 -25.25 -2.91
N LYS A 389 20.89 -25.38 -4.15
CA LYS A 389 22.23 -24.99 -4.59
C LYS A 389 22.26 -23.50 -4.92
N PRO A 390 23.20 -22.68 -4.37
CA PRO A 390 23.33 -21.27 -4.72
C PRO A 390 23.42 -21.02 -6.23
N GLU A 391 24.10 -21.90 -6.95
CA GLU A 391 24.35 -21.85 -8.39
C GLU A 391 23.22 -22.44 -9.27
N ALA A 392 22.14 -22.95 -8.67
CA ALA A 392 21.00 -23.50 -9.39
C ALA A 392 19.77 -22.58 -9.31
N GLU A 393 18.91 -22.66 -10.32
CA GLU A 393 17.68 -21.88 -10.40
C GLU A 393 16.48 -22.60 -9.77
N TYR A 394 15.63 -21.85 -9.07
CA TYR A 394 14.42 -22.38 -8.43
C TYR A 394 13.20 -21.47 -8.57
N THR A 395 12.01 -22.05 -8.37
CA THR A 395 10.78 -21.28 -8.13
C THR A 395 10.12 -21.74 -6.85
N LEU A 396 9.83 -20.80 -5.94
CA LEU A 396 9.13 -21.04 -4.70
C LEU A 396 7.64 -20.71 -4.85
N LEU A 397 6.78 -21.70 -4.62
CA LEU A 397 5.32 -21.56 -4.61
C LEU A 397 4.84 -21.34 -3.17
N ALA A 398 5.32 -20.28 -2.52
CA ALA A 398 5.18 -20.04 -1.09
C ALA A 398 3.73 -19.74 -0.64
N PRO A 399 3.10 -20.56 0.20
CA PRO A 399 1.79 -20.25 0.77
C PRO A 399 1.83 -19.04 1.72
N LEU A 400 0.72 -18.32 1.81
CA LEU A 400 0.54 -17.32 2.88
C LEU A 400 0.56 -18.00 4.25
N ASN A 401 1.05 -17.31 5.29
CA ASN A 401 1.10 -17.84 6.67
C ASN A 401 -0.24 -18.41 7.16
N VAL A 402 -1.38 -17.85 6.71
CA VAL A 402 -2.74 -18.33 7.05
C VAL A 402 -3.08 -19.74 6.51
N ALA A 403 -2.23 -20.32 5.66
CA ALA A 403 -2.36 -21.72 5.21
C ALA A 403 -1.78 -22.73 6.22
N PHE A 404 -0.97 -22.28 7.17
CA PHE A 404 -0.34 -23.10 8.21
C PHE A 404 -1.20 -23.11 9.47
N THR A 405 -2.33 -23.81 9.41
CA THR A 405 -3.25 -24.00 10.54
C THR A 405 -2.66 -24.92 11.61
N ASP A 406 -3.21 -24.91 12.83
CA ASP A 406 -2.81 -25.81 13.92
C ASP A 406 -2.79 -27.30 13.49
N GLU A 407 -3.73 -27.70 12.63
CA GLU A 407 -3.76 -29.05 12.02
C GLU A 407 -2.50 -29.33 11.19
N VAL A 408 -2.13 -28.42 10.27
CA VAL A 408 -0.91 -28.50 9.46
C VAL A 408 0.34 -28.53 10.35
N MET A 409 0.40 -27.66 11.36
CA MET A 409 1.54 -27.57 12.28
C MET A 409 1.65 -28.78 13.22
N SER A 410 0.58 -29.58 13.35
CA SER A 410 0.57 -30.86 14.09
C SER A 410 0.89 -32.10 13.24
N MET A 411 1.10 -31.95 11.93
CA MET A 411 1.41 -33.06 11.03
C MET A 411 2.80 -33.67 11.31
N ASP A 412 2.98 -34.94 10.95
CA ASP A 412 4.31 -35.57 10.95
C ASP A 412 5.27 -34.78 10.03
N GLN A 413 6.46 -34.47 10.56
CA GLN A 413 7.45 -33.62 9.89
C GLN A 413 7.96 -34.20 8.56
N ARG A 414 7.93 -35.52 8.36
CA ARG A 414 8.32 -36.16 7.08
C ARG A 414 7.22 -35.95 6.05
N LEU A 415 5.95 -36.07 6.45
CA LEU A 415 4.81 -35.77 5.58
C LEU A 415 4.75 -34.28 5.24
N LEU A 416 4.98 -33.38 6.21
CA LEU A 416 5.07 -31.94 5.94
C LEU A 416 6.25 -31.61 5.02
N LYS A 417 7.41 -32.25 5.19
CA LYS A 417 8.55 -32.11 4.27
C LYS A 417 8.18 -32.51 2.84
N ILE A 418 7.54 -33.66 2.64
CA ILE A 418 7.07 -34.11 1.31
C ILE A 418 6.06 -33.12 0.71
N ILE A 419 5.20 -32.50 1.53
CA ILE A 419 4.30 -31.44 1.06
C ILE A 419 5.11 -30.22 0.60
N LEU A 420 6.09 -29.74 1.37
CA LEU A 420 6.92 -28.58 1.01
C LEU A 420 7.88 -28.85 -0.17
N GLU A 421 8.33 -30.09 -0.37
CA GLU A 421 9.04 -30.51 -1.59
C GLU A 421 8.21 -30.33 -2.87
N ASN A 422 6.88 -30.23 -2.74
CA ASN A 422 5.97 -29.89 -3.83
C ASN A 422 5.70 -28.39 -3.99
N HIS A 423 6.31 -27.54 -3.16
CA HIS A 423 6.25 -26.07 -3.26
C HIS A 423 7.56 -25.46 -3.80
N ILE A 424 8.51 -26.29 -4.23
CA ILE A 424 9.80 -25.86 -4.79
C ILE A 424 9.96 -26.54 -6.16
N LEU A 425 10.20 -25.75 -7.21
CA LEU A 425 10.40 -26.20 -8.58
C LEU A 425 11.88 -26.13 -8.99
N LYS A 426 12.30 -27.00 -9.90
CA LYS A 426 13.72 -27.21 -10.31
C LYS A 426 14.31 -26.15 -11.26
N ASN A 427 13.55 -25.14 -11.64
CA ASN A 427 13.96 -24.07 -12.57
C ASN A 427 13.37 -22.72 -12.11
N LYS A 428 13.95 -21.60 -12.57
CA LYS A 428 13.33 -20.27 -12.46
C LYS A 428 12.21 -20.14 -13.49
N ILE A 429 11.00 -19.87 -13.03
CA ILE A 429 9.81 -19.69 -13.85
C ILE A 429 9.12 -18.41 -13.38
N VAL A 430 9.11 -17.39 -14.21
CA VAL A 430 8.49 -16.09 -13.88
C VAL A 430 7.03 -16.05 -14.33
N LEU A 431 6.23 -15.17 -13.74
CA LEU A 431 4.76 -15.15 -13.92
C LEU A 431 4.33 -15.05 -15.40
N GLY A 432 5.09 -14.33 -16.22
CA GLY A 432 4.83 -14.17 -17.66
C GLY A 432 5.18 -15.39 -18.54
N GLN A 433 5.85 -16.40 -17.98
CA GLN A 433 6.17 -17.66 -18.67
C GLN A 433 5.13 -18.76 -18.43
N LEU A 434 4.19 -18.56 -17.50
CA LEU A 434 3.15 -19.55 -17.20
C LEU A 434 2.12 -19.62 -18.33
N TYR A 435 1.76 -20.84 -18.76
CA TYR A 435 0.71 -21.08 -19.77
C TYR A 435 -0.26 -22.18 -19.35
N ASN A 436 -1.49 -22.15 -19.88
CA ASN A 436 -2.53 -23.12 -19.52
C ASN A 436 -2.18 -24.54 -19.99
N GLY A 437 -2.31 -25.53 -19.11
CA GLY A 437 -1.95 -26.93 -19.38
C GLY A 437 -0.45 -27.24 -19.22
N GLN A 438 0.38 -26.25 -18.86
CA GLN A 438 1.77 -26.48 -18.51
C GLN A 438 1.89 -27.44 -17.32
N ARG A 439 2.92 -28.29 -17.33
CA ARG A 439 3.29 -29.16 -16.21
C ARG A 439 4.60 -28.65 -15.60
N LEU A 440 4.62 -28.51 -14.28
CA LEU A 440 5.75 -27.99 -13.50
C LEU A 440 6.34 -29.13 -12.66
N GLU A 441 7.64 -29.41 -12.81
CA GLU A 441 8.31 -30.46 -12.03
C GLU A 441 8.80 -29.93 -10.68
N THR A 442 8.38 -30.58 -9.59
CA THR A 442 8.78 -30.27 -8.22
C THR A 442 10.11 -30.92 -7.87
N ILE A 443 10.83 -30.43 -6.84
CA ILE A 443 12.05 -31.10 -6.36
C ILE A 443 11.78 -32.54 -5.89
N GLY A 444 10.57 -32.79 -5.35
CA GLY A 444 10.06 -34.12 -5.00
C GLY A 444 9.67 -35.01 -6.19
N GLY A 445 9.89 -34.58 -7.44
CA GLY A 445 9.64 -35.37 -8.65
C GLY A 445 8.17 -35.58 -9.01
N LYS A 446 7.25 -34.79 -8.44
CA LYS A 446 5.85 -34.73 -8.87
C LYS A 446 5.70 -33.68 -9.97
N TYR A 447 4.60 -33.78 -10.71
CA TYR A 447 4.18 -32.75 -11.67
C TYR A 447 2.95 -32.02 -11.16
N LEU A 448 2.98 -30.69 -11.14
CA LEU A 448 1.83 -29.83 -10.89
C LEU A 448 1.27 -29.30 -12.22
N ARG A 449 -0.05 -29.13 -12.30
CA ARG A 449 -0.73 -28.60 -13.49
C ARG A 449 -1.01 -27.10 -13.36
N VAL A 450 -0.78 -26.33 -14.42
CA VAL A 450 -1.08 -24.89 -14.48
C VAL A 450 -2.42 -24.64 -15.17
N PHE A 451 -3.28 -23.86 -14.52
CA PHE A 451 -4.58 -23.44 -15.01
C PHE A 451 -4.63 -21.91 -15.10
N ILE A 452 -4.92 -21.37 -16.28
CA ILE A 452 -5.02 -19.92 -16.50
C ILE A 452 -6.46 -19.55 -16.84
N TYR A 453 -7.05 -18.75 -15.96
CA TYR A 453 -8.39 -18.20 -16.05
C TYR A 453 -8.32 -16.70 -16.40
N ARG A 454 -9.48 -16.09 -16.70
CA ARG A 454 -9.58 -14.66 -17.05
C ARG A 454 -9.00 -13.72 -15.99
N THR A 455 -9.09 -14.08 -14.71
CA THR A 455 -8.74 -13.23 -13.56
C THR A 455 -7.80 -13.90 -12.55
N ALA A 456 -7.31 -15.11 -12.83
CA ALA A 456 -6.53 -15.91 -11.90
C ALA A 456 -5.58 -16.87 -12.64
N VAL A 457 -4.40 -17.10 -12.07
CA VAL A 457 -3.52 -18.21 -12.40
C VAL A 457 -3.51 -19.15 -11.20
N CYS A 458 -3.67 -20.45 -11.44
CA CYS A 458 -3.66 -21.45 -10.38
C CYS A 458 -2.74 -22.61 -10.75
N ILE A 459 -2.12 -23.20 -9.73
CA ILE A 459 -1.27 -24.37 -9.84
C ILE A 459 -1.92 -25.43 -8.95
N GLU A 460 -2.31 -26.54 -9.56
CA GLU A 460 -3.07 -27.60 -8.91
C GLU A 460 -4.32 -27.07 -8.16
N ASN A 461 -4.50 -27.36 -6.88
CA ASN A 461 -5.61 -26.90 -6.05
C ASN A 461 -5.49 -25.44 -5.55
N SER A 462 -4.38 -24.73 -5.83
CA SER A 462 -4.03 -23.46 -5.18
C SER A 462 -3.83 -22.35 -6.19
N CYS A 463 -4.42 -21.17 -5.93
CA CYS A 463 -4.32 -20.02 -6.83
C CYS A 463 -3.29 -19.00 -6.35
N LEU A 464 -2.61 -18.36 -7.31
CA LEU A 464 -1.63 -17.32 -7.04
C LEU A 464 -2.29 -16.07 -6.44
N VAL A 465 -1.50 -15.36 -5.64
CA VAL A 465 -1.82 -14.08 -5.02
C VAL A 465 -0.87 -13.02 -5.60
N ARG A 466 -1.30 -11.75 -5.63
CA ARG A 466 -0.45 -10.63 -6.05
C ARG A 466 0.77 -10.49 -5.13
N GLY A 467 1.88 -10.01 -5.69
CA GLY A 467 3.17 -9.94 -4.99
C GLY A 467 4.16 -11.04 -5.37
N SER A 468 4.02 -11.64 -6.56
CA SER A 468 5.11 -12.47 -7.11
C SER A 468 6.37 -11.61 -7.32
N LYS A 469 7.54 -12.21 -7.09
CA LYS A 469 8.85 -11.55 -7.19
C LYS A 469 9.80 -12.34 -8.08
N GLU A 470 10.82 -11.66 -8.59
CA GLU A 470 11.94 -12.25 -9.30
C GLU A 470 13.25 -11.84 -8.60
N GLY A 471 14.20 -12.76 -8.53
CA GLY A 471 15.55 -12.54 -8.01
C GLY A 471 16.62 -13.23 -8.86
N SER A 472 17.86 -13.18 -8.39
CA SER A 472 19.04 -13.58 -9.17
C SER A 472 18.98 -15.05 -9.59
N ASN A 473 18.76 -15.97 -8.65
CA ASN A 473 18.65 -17.42 -8.90
C ASN A 473 17.21 -17.98 -8.81
N GLY A 474 16.17 -17.15 -8.94
CA GLY A 474 14.82 -17.71 -8.92
C GLY A 474 13.65 -16.75 -8.96
N ALA A 475 12.47 -17.31 -8.76
CA ALA A 475 11.20 -16.59 -8.67
C ALA A 475 10.39 -17.03 -7.44
N LEU A 476 9.58 -16.11 -6.90
CA LEU A 476 8.66 -16.37 -5.80
C LEU A 476 7.22 -16.11 -6.27
N HIS A 477 6.35 -17.10 -6.11
CA HIS A 477 4.92 -16.99 -6.32
C HIS A 477 4.18 -17.21 -5.00
N LEU A 478 3.36 -16.23 -4.61
CA LEU A 478 2.55 -16.31 -3.40
C LEU A 478 1.32 -17.17 -3.67
N MET A 479 1.09 -18.19 -2.87
CA MET A 479 -0.01 -19.15 -3.03
C MET A 479 -1.07 -18.97 -1.94
N ARG A 480 -2.35 -19.12 -2.29
CA ARG A 480 -3.45 -18.96 -1.32
C ARG A 480 -3.47 -20.04 -0.24
N THR A 481 -3.16 -21.28 -0.61
CA THR A 481 -3.16 -22.47 0.24
C THR A 481 -1.99 -23.40 -0.11
N LEU A 482 -1.73 -24.37 0.75
CA LEU A 482 -0.82 -25.49 0.45
C LEU A 482 -1.27 -26.25 -0.80
N LEU A 483 -0.30 -26.64 -1.62
CA LEU A 483 -0.43 -27.51 -2.78
C LEU A 483 -0.62 -28.97 -2.34
N LYS A 484 -1.54 -29.66 -3.01
CA LYS A 484 -1.87 -31.08 -2.85
C LYS A 484 -1.92 -31.72 -4.24
N PRO A 485 -0.81 -32.29 -4.74
CA PRO A 485 -0.77 -33.00 -6.01
C PRO A 485 -1.85 -34.09 -6.06
N ALA A 486 -2.54 -34.22 -7.19
CA ALA A 486 -3.54 -35.26 -7.36
C ALA A 486 -2.86 -36.62 -7.59
N GLU A 487 -3.23 -37.64 -6.80
CA GLU A 487 -2.62 -38.98 -6.87
C GLU A 487 -3.58 -40.07 -7.38
N LYS A 488 -4.87 -39.77 -7.51
CA LYS A 488 -5.94 -40.72 -7.88
C LYS A 488 -6.85 -40.17 -8.96
N THR A 489 -7.43 -41.06 -9.78
CA THR A 489 -8.45 -40.72 -10.78
C THR A 489 -9.78 -40.35 -10.14
N MET A 490 -10.67 -39.70 -10.91
CA MET A 490 -12.03 -39.41 -10.45
C MET A 490 -12.79 -40.67 -10.03
N PHE A 491 -12.60 -41.78 -10.77
CA PHE A 491 -13.23 -43.06 -10.45
C PHE A 491 -12.83 -43.61 -9.07
N GLU A 492 -11.53 -43.57 -8.75
CA GLU A 492 -10.99 -44.06 -7.48
C GLU A 492 -11.48 -43.21 -6.31
N ILE A 493 -11.42 -41.88 -6.43
CA ILE A 493 -11.86 -40.94 -5.39
C ILE A 493 -13.35 -41.15 -5.02
N LEU A 494 -14.22 -41.29 -6.03
CA LEU A 494 -15.66 -41.53 -5.81
C LEU A 494 -15.93 -42.91 -5.18
N THR A 495 -15.16 -43.92 -5.58
CA THR A 495 -15.29 -45.29 -5.08
C THR A 495 -14.86 -45.38 -3.62
N GLU A 496 -13.71 -44.80 -3.26
CA GLU A 496 -13.20 -44.77 -1.88
C GLU A 496 -14.06 -43.94 -0.94
N ASN A 497 -14.57 -42.78 -1.40
CA ASN A 497 -15.42 -41.91 -0.59
C ASN A 497 -16.77 -42.57 -0.24
N GLY A 498 -17.25 -43.52 -1.04
CA GLY A 498 -18.37 -44.41 -0.71
C GLY A 498 -19.77 -43.78 -0.63
N ARG A 499 -19.87 -42.44 -0.80
CA ARG A 499 -21.11 -41.64 -0.86
C ARG A 499 -21.66 -41.44 -2.28
N PHE A 500 -21.17 -42.21 -3.28
CA PHE A 500 -21.47 -42.04 -4.70
C PHE A 500 -21.88 -43.35 -5.40
N LYS A 501 -22.35 -44.34 -4.66
CA LYS A 501 -22.64 -45.69 -5.16
C LYS A 501 -23.78 -45.69 -6.20
N ILE A 502 -24.78 -44.84 -6.01
CA ILE A 502 -25.89 -44.67 -6.94
C ILE A 502 -25.39 -44.01 -8.23
N PHE A 503 -24.59 -42.95 -8.12
CA PHE A 503 -24.00 -42.28 -9.29
C PHE A 503 -23.09 -43.21 -10.10
N LEU A 504 -22.21 -43.97 -9.43
CA LEU A 504 -21.33 -44.96 -10.09
C LEU A 504 -22.15 -46.07 -10.79
N SER A 505 -23.22 -46.57 -10.17
CA SER A 505 -24.13 -47.56 -10.80
C SER A 505 -24.96 -47.00 -11.96
N LEU A 506 -25.17 -45.67 -12.02
CA LEU A 506 -25.78 -45.00 -13.18
C LEU A 506 -24.75 -44.80 -14.30
N MET A 507 -23.50 -44.42 -13.98
CA MET A 507 -22.39 -44.34 -14.95
C MET A 507 -22.07 -45.71 -15.59
N GLU A 508 -22.16 -46.79 -14.81
CA GLU A 508 -22.04 -48.16 -15.30
C GLU A 508 -23.20 -48.53 -16.23
N ALA A 509 -24.45 -48.36 -15.80
CA ALA A 509 -25.64 -48.65 -16.61
C ALA A 509 -25.70 -47.81 -17.91
N ALA A 510 -25.11 -46.61 -17.91
CA ALA A 510 -25.02 -45.74 -19.07
C ALA A 510 -23.86 -46.09 -20.02
N GLY A 511 -22.91 -46.96 -19.64
CA GLY A 511 -21.69 -47.20 -20.40
C GLY A 511 -20.77 -45.97 -20.45
N LEU A 512 -20.55 -45.32 -19.31
CA LEU A 512 -19.74 -44.11 -19.14
C LEU A 512 -18.64 -44.23 -18.08
N THR A 513 -18.53 -45.37 -17.37
CA THR A 513 -17.54 -45.56 -16.28
C THR A 513 -16.10 -45.25 -16.68
N ASP A 514 -15.70 -45.57 -17.92
CA ASP A 514 -14.30 -45.37 -18.35
C ASP A 514 -13.95 -43.90 -18.58
N LEU A 515 -14.93 -43.01 -18.78
CA LEU A 515 -14.72 -41.55 -18.80
C LEU A 515 -14.21 -41.02 -17.45
N LEU A 516 -14.51 -41.72 -16.34
CA LEU A 516 -13.99 -41.37 -15.01
C LEU A 516 -12.55 -41.88 -14.76
N LYS A 517 -12.04 -42.75 -15.63
CA LYS A 517 -10.69 -43.35 -15.56
C LYS A 517 -9.74 -42.82 -16.64
N GLN A 518 -10.28 -42.41 -17.79
CA GLN A 518 -9.53 -41.92 -18.94
C GLN A 518 -8.69 -40.68 -18.57
N GLU A 519 -7.46 -40.60 -19.11
CA GLU A 519 -6.66 -39.38 -19.02
C GLU A 519 -7.32 -38.21 -19.77
N GLY A 520 -7.23 -37.01 -19.19
CA GLY A 520 -7.77 -35.78 -19.72
C GLY A 520 -7.83 -34.69 -18.65
N ASP A 521 -8.33 -33.52 -19.03
CA ASP A 521 -8.67 -32.45 -18.10
C ASP A 521 -10.19 -32.31 -18.06
N PHE A 522 -10.83 -32.87 -17.03
CA PHE A 522 -12.27 -32.83 -16.84
C PHE A 522 -12.67 -32.06 -15.57
N THR A 523 -13.88 -31.51 -15.58
CA THR A 523 -14.57 -31.06 -14.35
C THR A 523 -15.83 -31.89 -14.19
N LEU A 524 -16.02 -32.52 -13.02
CA LEU A 524 -17.17 -33.35 -12.70
C LEU A 524 -17.93 -32.77 -11.51
N PHE A 525 -19.21 -32.47 -11.71
CA PHE A 525 -20.15 -32.19 -10.63
C PHE A 525 -20.77 -33.52 -10.17
N ALA A 526 -20.19 -34.21 -9.19
CA ALA A 526 -20.63 -35.54 -8.78
C ALA A 526 -21.83 -35.47 -7.81
N PRO A 527 -23.02 -35.98 -8.17
CA PRO A 527 -24.17 -36.02 -7.27
C PRO A 527 -23.96 -37.12 -6.23
N SER A 528 -23.96 -36.72 -4.95
CA SER A 528 -23.92 -37.64 -3.81
C SER A 528 -25.16 -38.55 -3.79
N ASP A 529 -25.07 -39.70 -3.12
CA ASP A 529 -26.20 -40.62 -2.95
C ASP A 529 -27.42 -39.92 -2.30
N GLU A 530 -27.19 -38.88 -1.49
CA GLU A 530 -28.26 -38.04 -0.94
C GLU A 530 -29.09 -37.30 -2.00
N SER A 531 -28.50 -37.00 -3.16
CA SER A 531 -29.15 -36.34 -4.30
C SER A 531 -30.33 -37.13 -4.87
N PHE A 532 -30.35 -38.45 -4.61
CA PHE A 532 -31.35 -39.39 -5.10
C PHE A 532 -32.37 -39.78 -4.01
N ASN A 533 -32.29 -39.20 -2.80
CA ASN A 533 -33.25 -39.43 -1.72
C ASN A 533 -34.68 -39.09 -2.16
N GLY A 534 -35.60 -40.04 -1.99
CA GLY A 534 -37.01 -39.92 -2.43
C GLY A 534 -37.30 -40.58 -3.78
N LEU A 535 -36.31 -41.22 -4.41
CA LEU A 535 -36.51 -42.16 -5.50
C LEU A 535 -36.76 -43.59 -4.98
N SER A 536 -37.70 -44.28 -5.59
CA SER A 536 -37.96 -45.70 -5.40
C SER A 536 -37.18 -46.56 -6.41
N GLU A 537 -37.08 -47.86 -6.17
CA GLU A 537 -36.47 -48.80 -7.12
C GLU A 537 -37.09 -48.74 -8.52
N ARG A 538 -38.41 -48.48 -8.61
CA ARG A 538 -39.12 -48.26 -9.88
C ARG A 538 -38.62 -47.02 -10.61
N ASP A 539 -38.29 -45.96 -9.89
CA ASP A 539 -37.78 -44.72 -10.48
C ASP A 539 -36.33 -44.89 -10.97
N PHE A 540 -35.50 -45.64 -10.22
CA PHE A 540 -34.16 -46.03 -10.69
C PHE A 540 -34.23 -46.97 -11.91
N ALA A 541 -35.16 -47.90 -11.96
CA ALA A 541 -35.41 -48.74 -13.13
C ALA A 541 -35.88 -47.91 -14.34
N LEU A 542 -36.74 -46.90 -14.12
CA LEU A 542 -37.19 -45.98 -15.16
C LEU A 542 -36.04 -45.09 -15.69
N LEU A 543 -35.18 -44.55 -14.81
CA LEU A 543 -33.95 -43.84 -15.19
C LEU A 543 -32.98 -44.72 -15.99
N LYS A 544 -32.87 -46.01 -15.65
CA LYS A 544 -32.04 -46.98 -16.39
C LYS A 544 -32.71 -47.53 -17.66
N SER A 545 -33.99 -47.25 -17.90
CA SER A 545 -34.72 -47.76 -19.08
C SER A 545 -34.45 -46.97 -20.37
N ASP A 546 -34.18 -45.66 -20.27
CA ASP A 546 -33.77 -44.82 -21.39
C ASP A 546 -32.28 -44.47 -21.24
N ILE A 547 -31.42 -45.32 -21.82
CA ILE A 547 -29.96 -45.16 -21.78
C ILE A 547 -29.53 -43.85 -22.48
N ASN A 548 -30.29 -43.34 -23.45
CA ASN A 548 -29.95 -42.10 -24.14
C ASN A 548 -30.21 -40.90 -23.23
N ALA A 549 -31.40 -40.82 -22.61
CA ALA A 549 -31.70 -39.79 -21.62
C ALA A 549 -30.75 -39.88 -20.41
N LEU A 550 -30.42 -41.09 -19.94
CA LEU A 550 -29.46 -41.27 -18.85
C LEU A 550 -28.05 -40.77 -19.22
N ARG A 551 -27.55 -41.10 -20.42
CA ARG A 551 -26.27 -40.56 -20.93
C ARG A 551 -26.33 -39.03 -21.06
N THR A 552 -27.44 -38.47 -21.53
CA THR A 552 -27.66 -37.00 -21.57
C THR A 552 -27.59 -36.36 -20.18
N ILE A 553 -28.23 -36.94 -19.17
CA ILE A 553 -28.17 -36.45 -17.78
C ILE A 553 -26.74 -36.53 -17.23
N LEU A 554 -26.06 -37.66 -17.38
CA LEU A 554 -24.74 -37.88 -16.80
C LEU A 554 -23.66 -37.02 -17.49
N LEU A 555 -23.70 -36.90 -18.83
CA LEU A 555 -22.79 -36.03 -19.59
C LEU A 555 -23.06 -34.53 -19.34
N TYR A 556 -24.21 -34.14 -18.79
CA TYR A 556 -24.47 -32.76 -18.36
C TYR A 556 -23.72 -32.39 -17.06
N HIS A 557 -23.30 -33.38 -16.26
CA HIS A 557 -22.51 -33.16 -15.04
C HIS A 557 -21.00 -33.02 -15.30
N ILE A 558 -20.53 -33.22 -16.54
CA ILE A 558 -19.11 -33.25 -16.90
C ILE A 558 -18.78 -32.16 -17.92
N ASN A 559 -17.67 -31.45 -17.73
CA ASN A 559 -17.11 -30.47 -18.66
C ASN A 559 -15.70 -30.87 -19.11
N ASN A 560 -15.30 -30.44 -20.31
CA ASN A 560 -13.89 -30.40 -20.70
C ASN A 560 -13.22 -29.16 -20.09
N GLY A 561 -11.99 -29.32 -19.62
CA GLY A 561 -11.24 -28.34 -18.84
C GLY A 561 -11.42 -28.54 -17.33
N ILE A 562 -10.38 -28.21 -16.57
CA ILE A 562 -10.40 -28.16 -15.10
C ILE A 562 -10.82 -26.74 -14.67
N PHE A 563 -11.87 -26.65 -13.85
CA PHE A 563 -12.42 -25.41 -13.33
C PHE A 563 -12.50 -25.45 -11.80
N ILE A 564 -11.55 -24.82 -11.13
CA ILE A 564 -11.51 -24.74 -9.66
C ILE A 564 -12.16 -23.45 -9.14
N GLY A 565 -12.80 -23.49 -7.97
CA GLY A 565 -13.60 -22.40 -7.40
C GLY A 565 -12.82 -21.12 -7.09
N GLY A 566 -11.51 -21.24 -6.87
CA GLY A 566 -10.58 -20.10 -6.73
C GLY A 566 -10.11 -19.50 -8.06
N GLY A 567 -10.29 -20.20 -9.18
CA GLY A 567 -9.95 -19.73 -10.53
C GLY A 567 -11.10 -19.06 -11.27
N LEU A 568 -12.34 -19.45 -10.96
CA LEU A 568 -13.54 -18.82 -11.49
C LEU A 568 -13.67 -17.35 -11.06
N GLU A 569 -14.24 -16.50 -11.93
CA GLU A 569 -14.43 -15.09 -11.63
C GLU A 569 -15.49 -14.92 -10.53
N GLY A 570 -15.12 -14.21 -9.46
CA GLY A 570 -15.91 -14.11 -8.23
C GLY A 570 -17.14 -13.23 -8.36
N GLY A 571 -18.27 -13.67 -7.80
CA GLY A 571 -19.54 -12.91 -7.78
C GLY A 571 -20.33 -12.94 -9.09
N VAL A 572 -19.73 -13.31 -10.22
CA VAL A 572 -20.40 -13.44 -11.52
C VAL A 572 -20.83 -14.89 -11.83
N THR A 573 -21.60 -15.08 -12.90
CA THR A 573 -21.98 -16.41 -13.40
C THR A 573 -21.04 -16.80 -14.55
N ASN A 574 -20.24 -17.84 -14.33
CA ASN A 574 -19.34 -18.45 -15.29
C ASN A 574 -20.13 -19.53 -16.06
N LEU A 575 -20.02 -19.57 -17.39
CA LEU A 575 -20.74 -20.53 -18.24
C LEU A 575 -19.81 -21.68 -18.65
N LEU A 576 -20.01 -22.87 -18.08
CA LEU A 576 -19.20 -24.06 -18.40
C LEU A 576 -19.97 -24.96 -19.36
N LYS A 577 -19.47 -25.16 -20.58
CA LYS A 577 -20.13 -26.04 -21.57
C LYS A 577 -19.94 -27.51 -21.19
N SER A 578 -21.03 -28.25 -20.99
CA SER A 578 -20.97 -29.67 -20.64
C SER A 578 -20.67 -30.58 -21.84
N LEU A 579 -20.32 -31.83 -21.59
CA LEU A 579 -20.18 -32.87 -22.63
C LEU A 579 -21.52 -33.21 -23.31
N GLN A 580 -22.65 -32.97 -22.63
CA GLN A 580 -23.97 -33.03 -23.25
C GLN A 580 -24.21 -31.88 -24.24
N GLY A 581 -23.53 -30.75 -24.06
CA GLY A 581 -23.51 -29.62 -24.99
C GLY A 581 -24.16 -28.33 -24.47
N SER A 582 -25.10 -28.42 -23.51
CA SER A 582 -25.68 -27.27 -22.82
C SER A 582 -24.73 -26.71 -21.74
N ASN A 583 -24.90 -25.44 -21.37
CA ASN A 583 -24.07 -24.80 -20.34
C ASN A 583 -24.56 -25.11 -18.91
N LEU A 584 -23.61 -25.20 -17.99
CA LEU A 584 -23.80 -25.09 -16.54
C LEU A 584 -23.52 -23.65 -16.11
N ASN A 585 -24.36 -23.11 -15.23
CA ASN A 585 -24.24 -21.76 -14.67
C ASN A 585 -23.52 -21.82 -13.32
N VAL A 586 -22.20 -21.61 -13.30
CA VAL A 586 -21.36 -21.75 -12.09
C VAL A 586 -20.98 -20.40 -11.50
N LYS A 587 -21.27 -20.18 -10.22
CA LYS A 587 -20.97 -18.95 -9.49
C LYS A 587 -20.18 -19.25 -8.23
N SER A 588 -18.99 -18.64 -8.10
CA SER A 588 -18.14 -18.69 -6.91
C SER A 588 -18.29 -17.37 -6.14
N ALA A 589 -18.60 -17.42 -4.84
CA ALA A 589 -18.69 -16.25 -3.97
C ALA A 589 -18.54 -16.64 -2.49
N ASN A 590 -17.80 -15.86 -1.71
CA ASN A 590 -17.62 -16.03 -0.26
C ASN A 590 -17.23 -17.47 0.16
N ASN A 591 -16.29 -18.08 -0.57
CA ASN A 591 -15.88 -19.49 -0.44
C ASN A 591 -17.02 -20.53 -0.60
N THR A 592 -18.12 -20.16 -1.24
CA THR A 592 -19.20 -21.08 -1.65
C THR A 592 -19.28 -21.13 -3.17
N MET A 593 -19.41 -22.34 -3.73
CA MET A 593 -19.69 -22.57 -5.14
C MET A 593 -21.15 -22.97 -5.33
N LEU A 594 -21.76 -22.39 -6.36
CA LEU A 594 -23.12 -22.70 -6.82
C LEU A 594 -23.05 -23.17 -8.28
N VAL A 595 -23.77 -24.24 -8.64
CA VAL A 595 -23.95 -24.70 -10.03
C VAL A 595 -25.44 -24.81 -10.33
N ASN A 596 -25.94 -24.11 -11.34
CA ASN A 596 -27.38 -23.97 -11.62
C ASN A 596 -28.21 -23.57 -10.36
N SER A 597 -27.64 -22.72 -9.49
CA SER A 597 -28.18 -22.33 -8.18
C SER A 597 -28.22 -23.43 -7.09
N VAL A 598 -27.72 -24.64 -7.37
CA VAL A 598 -27.47 -25.69 -6.36
C VAL A 598 -26.15 -25.43 -5.64
N GLN A 599 -26.11 -25.63 -4.32
CA GLN A 599 -24.86 -25.56 -3.53
C GLN A 599 -23.96 -26.77 -3.76
N VAL A 600 -22.67 -26.48 -3.94
CA VAL A 600 -21.55 -27.42 -3.88
C VAL A 600 -20.99 -27.40 -2.45
N PRO A 601 -21.30 -28.39 -1.57
CA PRO A 601 -20.77 -28.45 -0.21
C PRO A 601 -19.25 -28.68 -0.13
N GLU A 602 -18.68 -29.43 -1.07
CA GLU A 602 -17.27 -29.82 -1.12
C GLU A 602 -16.79 -29.60 -2.57
N SER A 603 -15.90 -28.63 -2.79
CA SER A 603 -15.35 -28.28 -4.11
C SER A 603 -13.85 -28.60 -4.19
N ASP A 604 -13.31 -28.52 -5.40
CA ASP A 604 -11.86 -28.49 -5.67
C ASP A 604 -11.12 -29.78 -5.26
N ILE A 605 -11.83 -30.92 -5.34
CA ILE A 605 -11.28 -32.25 -5.09
C ILE A 605 -10.48 -32.68 -6.33
N MET A 606 -9.17 -32.40 -6.34
CA MET A 606 -8.30 -32.66 -7.48
C MET A 606 -8.10 -34.15 -7.77
N ALA A 607 -8.23 -34.53 -9.04
CA ALA A 607 -8.01 -35.88 -9.56
C ALA A 607 -6.92 -35.86 -10.66
N THR A 608 -6.20 -36.96 -10.87
CA THR A 608 -5.16 -37.05 -11.92
C THR A 608 -5.68 -36.73 -13.32
N ASN A 609 -6.97 -37.01 -13.55
CA ASN A 609 -7.70 -36.71 -14.79
C ASN A 609 -8.78 -35.61 -14.66
N GLY A 610 -8.75 -34.78 -13.61
CA GLY A 610 -9.71 -33.66 -13.51
C GLY A 610 -9.81 -32.97 -12.15
N VAL A 611 -10.98 -32.39 -11.90
CA VAL A 611 -11.44 -31.92 -10.58
C VAL A 611 -12.87 -32.35 -10.35
N ILE A 612 -13.20 -32.73 -9.10
CA ILE A 612 -14.55 -33.09 -8.68
C ILE A 612 -15.11 -32.00 -7.75
N HIS A 613 -16.36 -31.66 -7.98
CA HIS A 613 -17.20 -30.83 -7.13
C HIS A 613 -18.39 -31.68 -6.67
N PHE A 614 -18.51 -31.96 -5.38
CA PHE A 614 -19.63 -32.78 -4.90
C PHE A 614 -20.89 -31.93 -4.83
N VAL A 615 -22.01 -32.43 -5.38
CA VAL A 615 -23.32 -31.75 -5.34
C VAL A 615 -24.36 -32.61 -4.64
N ASN A 616 -25.33 -31.96 -3.99
CA ASN A 616 -26.42 -32.62 -3.25
C ASN A 616 -27.73 -32.73 -4.06
N HIS A 617 -27.67 -32.50 -5.37
CA HIS A 617 -28.81 -32.51 -6.28
C HIS A 617 -28.38 -32.99 -7.67
N LEU A 618 -29.25 -33.76 -8.33
CA LEU A 618 -29.03 -34.17 -9.73
C LEU A 618 -29.21 -32.97 -10.67
N LEU A 619 -28.22 -32.72 -11.52
CA LEU A 619 -28.24 -31.67 -12.55
C LEU A 619 -28.83 -32.20 -13.85
N TYR A 620 -29.49 -31.33 -14.61
CA TYR A 620 -30.13 -31.66 -15.90
C TYR A 620 -30.23 -30.39 -16.76
N PRO A 621 -30.15 -30.51 -18.10
CA PRO A 621 -30.45 -29.40 -19.00
C PRO A 621 -31.95 -29.07 -18.94
N ALA A 622 -32.32 -27.80 -19.14
CA ALA A 622 -33.72 -27.36 -19.13
C ALA A 622 -34.53 -28.01 -20.27
N ASP A 623 -33.96 -28.06 -21.47
CA ASP A 623 -34.59 -28.53 -22.70
C ASP A 623 -34.27 -30.01 -22.99
N MET A 624 -34.51 -30.90 -22.01
CA MET A 624 -34.20 -32.32 -22.17
C MET A 624 -35.23 -33.04 -23.07
N PRO A 625 -34.82 -33.63 -24.21
CA PRO A 625 -35.71 -34.45 -25.04
C PRO A 625 -35.85 -35.85 -24.43
N VAL A 626 -36.97 -36.09 -23.73
CA VAL A 626 -37.29 -37.41 -23.16
C VAL A 626 -38.29 -38.16 -24.03
N GLY A 627 -37.95 -39.38 -24.42
CA GLY A 627 -38.82 -40.25 -25.24
C GLY A 627 -39.99 -40.88 -24.49
N SER A 628 -40.07 -40.68 -23.17
CA SER A 628 -41.11 -41.24 -22.30
C SER A 628 -41.77 -40.16 -21.44
N GLN A 629 -43.11 -40.14 -21.44
CA GLN A 629 -43.91 -39.27 -20.59
C GLN A 629 -43.74 -39.60 -19.10
N ASP A 630 -43.55 -40.87 -18.75
CA ASP A 630 -43.29 -41.29 -17.36
C ASP A 630 -41.93 -40.78 -16.89
N LEU A 631 -40.92 -40.79 -17.77
CA LEU A 631 -39.60 -40.22 -17.49
C LEU A 631 -39.67 -38.69 -17.33
N LEU A 632 -40.46 -37.99 -18.16
CA LEU A 632 -40.76 -36.56 -18.00
C LEU A 632 -41.41 -36.28 -16.63
N VAL A 633 -42.37 -37.11 -16.20
CA VAL A 633 -43.06 -36.97 -14.91
C VAL A 633 -42.11 -37.27 -13.75
N LEU A 634 -41.26 -38.29 -13.86
CA LEU A 634 -40.23 -38.59 -12.86
C LEU A 634 -39.24 -37.43 -12.71
N LEU A 635 -38.68 -36.92 -13.81
CA LEU A 635 -37.78 -35.78 -13.78
C LEU A 635 -38.47 -34.55 -13.16
N LYS A 636 -39.70 -34.22 -13.57
CA LYS A 636 -40.49 -33.15 -12.94
C LYS A 636 -40.73 -33.39 -11.45
N ARG A 637 -40.89 -34.63 -10.99
CA ARG A 637 -41.02 -34.98 -9.56
C ARG A 637 -39.71 -34.76 -8.80
N ILE A 638 -38.57 -35.11 -9.40
CA ILE A 638 -37.22 -34.81 -8.89
C ILE A 638 -37.04 -33.29 -8.77
N ILE A 639 -37.36 -32.52 -9.81
CA ILE A 639 -37.29 -31.04 -9.82
C ILE A 639 -38.12 -30.45 -8.66
N THR A 640 -39.41 -30.79 -8.57
CA THR A 640 -40.31 -30.24 -7.55
C THR A 640 -39.88 -30.62 -6.13
N TYR A 641 -39.46 -31.86 -5.90
CA TYR A 641 -38.97 -32.31 -4.59
C TYR A 641 -37.70 -31.54 -4.16
N MET A 642 -36.78 -31.29 -5.10
CA MET A 642 -35.56 -30.52 -4.83
C MET A 642 -35.87 -29.04 -4.57
N GLN A 643 -36.75 -28.41 -5.36
CA GLN A 643 -37.19 -27.03 -5.16
C GLN A 643 -37.85 -26.83 -3.78
N LEU A 644 -38.71 -27.77 -3.35
CA LEU A 644 -39.33 -27.73 -2.03
C LEU A 644 -38.28 -27.80 -0.90
N LYS A 645 -37.31 -28.73 -0.95
CA LYS A 645 -36.24 -28.81 0.06
C LYS A 645 -35.37 -27.54 0.12
N VAL A 646 -35.06 -26.93 -1.03
CA VAL A 646 -34.32 -25.65 -1.08
C VAL A 646 -35.13 -24.52 -0.43
N SER A 647 -36.46 -24.48 -0.63
CA SER A 647 -37.32 -23.47 0.01
C SER A 647 -37.40 -23.65 1.53
N TYR A 648 -37.52 -24.89 2.03
CA TYR A 648 -37.60 -25.16 3.47
C TYR A 648 -36.30 -24.82 4.22
N LYS A 649 -35.12 -24.99 3.61
CA LYS A 649 -33.84 -24.55 4.21
C LYS A 649 -33.63 -23.03 4.22
N LYS A 650 -34.51 -22.23 3.60
CA LYS A 650 -34.31 -20.78 3.40
C LYS A 650 -35.10 -19.88 4.34
N SER A 651 -35.86 -20.44 5.29
CA SER A 651 -36.56 -19.69 6.34
C SER A 651 -35.87 -19.88 7.69
N PRO A 652 -35.49 -18.82 8.44
CA PRO A 652 -35.17 -18.96 9.85
C PRO A 652 -36.45 -19.36 10.62
N ASP A 653 -36.32 -20.30 11.55
CA ASP A 653 -37.47 -20.83 12.31
C ASP A 653 -37.89 -19.86 13.41
N VAL A 654 -38.91 -19.03 13.11
CA VAL A 654 -39.52 -18.10 14.07
C VAL A 654 -40.83 -18.69 14.59
N THR A 655 -40.70 -19.60 15.55
CA THR A 655 -41.81 -20.37 16.15
C THR A 655 -42.69 -19.49 17.06
N LYS A 656 -43.50 -18.60 16.47
CA LYS A 656 -44.47 -17.75 17.19
C LYS A 656 -45.65 -18.57 17.72
N VAL A 657 -45.51 -19.13 18.93
CA VAL A 657 -46.62 -19.75 19.66
C VAL A 657 -47.55 -18.66 20.22
N THR A 658 -48.62 -18.37 19.50
CA THR A 658 -49.67 -17.46 20.00
C THR A 658 -50.69 -18.26 20.80
N ARG A 659 -50.74 -18.06 22.13
CA ARG A 659 -51.78 -18.67 22.99
C ARG A 659 -52.46 -17.60 23.84
N PHE A 660 -53.77 -17.48 23.67
CA PHE A 660 -54.61 -16.47 24.31
C PHE A 660 -55.32 -17.07 25.53
N ILE A 661 -55.15 -16.47 26.71
CA ILE A 661 -55.91 -16.80 27.94
C ILE A 661 -56.15 -15.47 28.70
N PRO A 662 -57.40 -15.13 29.09
CA PRO A 662 -57.68 -13.97 29.93
C PRO A 662 -57.23 -14.22 31.38
N GLY A 663 -56.81 -13.19 32.09
CA GLY A 663 -56.14 -13.33 33.39
C GLY A 663 -56.93 -12.88 34.61
N GLU A 664 -56.41 -13.23 35.78
CA GLU A 664 -56.55 -12.48 37.04
C GLU A 664 -55.24 -12.63 37.85
N PRO A 665 -54.95 -11.76 38.83
CA PRO A 665 -53.60 -11.59 39.39
C PRO A 665 -53.29 -12.51 40.58
N SER A 666 -52.03 -12.92 40.70
CA SER A 666 -51.46 -13.40 41.97
C SER A 666 -50.04 -12.87 42.18
N ILE A 667 -49.70 -12.57 43.44
CA ILE A 667 -48.42 -11.98 43.85
C ILE A 667 -47.56 -13.04 44.53
N THR A 668 -46.31 -13.20 44.10
CA THR A 668 -45.32 -14.00 44.85
C THR A 668 -43.94 -13.35 44.81
N LYS A 669 -43.41 -13.03 46.00
CA LYS A 669 -41.98 -12.71 46.18
C LYS A 669 -41.18 -14.00 46.10
N VAL A 670 -39.95 -13.93 45.56
CA VAL A 670 -38.96 -15.01 45.69
C VAL A 670 -37.67 -14.44 46.25
N THR A 671 -37.33 -14.86 47.47
CA THR A 671 -35.99 -14.69 48.07
C THR A 671 -35.19 -15.96 47.79
N ARG A 672 -33.91 -15.88 47.45
CA ARG A 672 -33.10 -17.05 47.06
C ARG A 672 -31.78 -17.12 47.84
N VAL A 673 -31.65 -18.13 48.70
CA VAL A 673 -30.41 -18.57 49.37
C VAL A 673 -30.49 -20.09 49.58
N ILE A 674 -29.49 -20.84 49.10
CA ILE A 674 -29.06 -22.17 49.62
C ILE A 674 -27.55 -22.26 49.41
N GLU A 675 -26.84 -22.89 50.35
CA GLU A 675 -25.38 -23.02 50.41
C GLU A 675 -24.86 -24.37 49.85
N GLY A 676 -23.54 -24.51 49.72
CA GLY A 676 -22.87 -25.79 49.45
C GLY A 676 -21.35 -25.68 49.62
N GLN A 677 -20.75 -26.52 50.48
CA GLN A 677 -19.32 -26.48 50.84
C GLN A 677 -18.57 -27.79 50.44
N PRO A 678 -17.22 -27.85 50.54
CA PRO A 678 -16.40 -28.61 49.59
C PRO A 678 -15.88 -29.97 50.08
N SER A 679 -15.16 -30.67 49.21
CA SER A 679 -14.25 -31.78 49.53
C SER A 679 -12.85 -31.55 48.91
N ILE A 680 -11.83 -32.22 49.45
CA ILE A 680 -10.40 -32.03 49.13
C ILE A 680 -9.71 -33.39 48.98
N THR A 681 -8.82 -33.54 48.00
CA THR A 681 -7.85 -34.66 47.95
C THR A 681 -6.47 -34.21 47.43
N LYS A 682 -5.39 -34.81 47.95
CA LYS A 682 -3.97 -34.47 47.65
C LYS A 682 -3.31 -35.44 46.67
N VAL A 683 -2.39 -34.94 45.83
CA VAL A 683 -1.12 -35.58 45.40
C VAL A 683 -0.07 -34.46 45.14
N THR A 684 1.24 -34.69 45.01
CA THR A 684 2.27 -34.81 46.07
C THR A 684 3.68 -34.54 45.47
N ARG A 685 4.46 -33.57 45.99
CA ARG A 685 5.90 -33.25 45.69
C ARG A 685 6.23 -32.84 44.22
N VAL A 686 6.99 -31.78 43.87
CA VAL A 686 8.11 -30.99 44.49
C VAL A 686 9.40 -31.83 44.57
N ILE A 687 10.56 -31.44 44.00
CA ILE A 687 11.45 -30.26 44.20
C ILE A 687 12.04 -29.87 42.81
N GLU A 688 12.55 -28.69 42.44
CA GLU A 688 12.98 -27.41 43.09
C GLU A 688 12.05 -26.25 42.59
N GLY A 689 12.36 -24.94 42.43
CA GLY A 689 13.58 -24.17 42.72
C GLY A 689 13.50 -22.65 42.41
N GLN A 690 14.52 -21.90 42.85
CA GLN A 690 14.68 -20.42 42.77
C GLN A 690 16.14 -20.03 43.16
N PRO A 691 16.65 -18.76 43.09
CA PRO A 691 16.04 -17.43 43.39
C PRO A 691 16.07 -16.43 42.19
N SER A 692 15.31 -15.32 42.10
CA SER A 692 15.01 -14.16 42.98
C SER A 692 16.22 -13.21 43.19
N ILE A 693 16.09 -11.88 43.00
CA ILE A 693 15.56 -10.89 43.97
C ILE A 693 15.11 -9.60 43.25
N THR A 694 13.88 -9.12 43.41
CA THR A 694 13.49 -7.97 44.29
C THR A 694 12.52 -7.05 43.50
N LYS A 695 12.11 -5.82 43.86
CA LYS A 695 12.21 -4.95 45.07
C LYS A 695 11.00 -3.98 45.09
N VAL A 696 10.81 -3.16 46.14
CA VAL A 696 9.50 -2.56 46.52
C VAL A 696 9.57 -1.11 46.97
N THR A 697 8.56 -0.28 46.63
CA THR A 697 8.04 0.92 47.38
C THR A 697 6.82 1.54 46.65
N ARG A 698 5.79 2.18 47.26
CA ARG A 698 5.22 2.20 48.63
C ARG A 698 3.94 3.10 48.68
N VAL A 699 2.86 2.70 49.40
CA VAL A 699 1.67 3.51 49.87
C VAL A 699 0.87 4.34 48.80
N ILE A 700 -0.31 4.97 49.02
CA ILE A 700 -1.32 5.07 50.12
C ILE A 700 -2.73 4.75 49.56
N GLU A 701 -3.69 4.41 50.42
CA GLU A 701 -5.13 4.31 50.11
C GLU A 701 -5.79 5.67 49.76
N GLY A 702 -6.92 5.62 49.04
CA GLY A 702 -7.79 6.77 48.80
C GLY A 702 -9.07 6.39 48.05
N ASP A 703 -10.24 6.64 48.67
CA ASP A 703 -11.57 6.33 48.12
C ASP A 703 -11.98 7.30 46.98
N PRO A 704 -12.45 6.80 45.82
CA PRO A 704 -13.18 7.59 44.83
C PRO A 704 -14.69 7.26 44.84
N SER A 705 -15.50 8.31 44.96
CA SER A 705 -16.97 8.21 45.00
C SER A 705 -17.61 7.82 43.66
N ILE A 706 -18.81 7.21 43.74
CA ILE A 706 -19.60 6.83 42.56
C ILE A 706 -19.95 8.07 41.72
N THR A 707 -19.60 8.05 40.43
CA THR A 707 -20.21 8.94 39.43
C THR A 707 -20.67 8.15 38.20
N LYS A 708 -21.81 8.57 37.64
CA LYS A 708 -22.61 7.79 36.69
C LYS A 708 -22.47 8.37 35.27
N VAL A 709 -21.89 7.61 34.35
CA VAL A 709 -21.74 8.02 32.93
C VAL A 709 -22.35 6.97 32.01
N THR A 710 -23.35 7.38 31.23
CA THR A 710 -24.00 6.55 30.20
C THR A 710 -23.12 6.51 28.95
N ARG A 711 -22.58 5.35 28.58
CA ARG A 711 -21.83 5.17 27.33
C ARG A 711 -22.74 4.66 26.22
N VAL A 712 -23.17 5.55 25.34
CA VAL A 712 -23.73 5.16 24.04
C VAL A 712 -22.59 4.74 23.13
N VAL A 713 -22.74 3.61 22.43
CA VAL A 713 -21.80 3.15 21.40
C VAL A 713 -22.56 3.08 20.07
N THR A 714 -22.31 4.04 19.20
CA THR A 714 -22.76 4.01 17.80
C THR A 714 -21.71 3.29 16.95
N GLY A 715 -22.13 2.23 16.26
CA GLY A 715 -21.35 1.56 15.23
C GLY A 715 -22.28 1.23 14.06
N GLU A 716 -21.99 1.81 12.90
CA GLU A 716 -22.84 1.67 11.70
C GLU A 716 -22.51 0.39 10.94
N TYR A 717 -23.54 -0.31 10.46
CA TYR A 717 -23.44 -1.16 9.28
C TYR A 717 -24.66 -0.88 8.39
N PHE A 718 -24.40 -0.36 7.20
CA PHE A 718 -25.44 -0.06 6.22
C PHE A 718 -25.93 -1.34 5.54
N PHE A 719 -27.24 -1.57 5.57
CA PHE A 719 -27.93 -2.36 4.55
C PHE A 719 -28.80 -1.42 3.73
N LEU A 720 -28.58 -1.42 2.40
CA LEU A 720 -29.40 -0.70 1.44
C LEU A 720 -30.50 -1.63 0.92
N GLU A 721 -31.71 -1.51 1.46
CA GLU A 721 -32.94 -1.90 0.75
C GLU A 721 -33.76 -0.65 0.44
N SER A 722 -33.95 -0.40 -0.85
CA SER A 722 -34.69 0.75 -1.36
C SER A 722 -36.19 0.49 -1.36
N VAL A 723 -36.93 1.17 -0.49
CA VAL A 723 -38.41 1.23 -0.55
C VAL A 723 -38.82 2.63 -0.96
N PHE A 724 -39.47 2.74 -2.12
CA PHE A 724 -40.13 3.98 -2.54
C PHE A 724 -41.43 4.17 -1.76
N THR A 725 -41.57 5.30 -1.10
CA THR A 725 -42.87 5.80 -0.60
C THR A 725 -43.16 7.13 -1.28
N ILE A 726 -44.21 7.16 -2.10
CA ILE A 726 -44.71 8.39 -2.72
C ILE A 726 -45.44 9.20 -1.65
N VAL A 727 -45.19 10.51 -1.60
CA VAL A 727 -46.02 11.48 -0.88
C VAL A 727 -46.33 12.62 -1.84
N GLU A 728 -47.61 12.86 -2.08
CA GLU A 728 -48.11 13.96 -2.91
C GLU A 728 -48.32 15.23 -2.08
N GLY A 729 -48.10 16.40 -2.70
CA GLY A 729 -48.39 17.71 -2.10
C GLY A 729 -47.30 18.22 -1.14
N ASN A 730 -46.99 19.51 -1.08
CA ASN A 730 -47.59 20.66 -1.78
C ASN A 730 -46.51 21.66 -2.23
N THR A 731 -46.85 22.56 -3.16
CA THR A 731 -45.89 23.52 -3.74
C THR A 731 -45.65 24.73 -2.83
N ASP A 732 -44.39 25.19 -2.78
CA ASP A 732 -43.93 26.59 -2.84
C ASP A 732 -42.63 26.80 -2.03
N LEU A 733 -41.48 26.61 -2.68
CA LEU A 733 -40.19 27.16 -2.21
C LEU A 733 -39.36 27.59 -3.42
N ASP A 734 -38.80 28.79 -3.34
CA ASP A 734 -38.21 29.54 -4.45
C ASP A 734 -36.80 29.06 -4.86
N ALA A 735 -36.54 29.08 -6.17
CA ALA A 735 -35.30 28.63 -6.79
C ALA A 735 -34.11 29.57 -6.51
N GLU A 736 -34.33 30.87 -6.26
CA GLU A 736 -33.24 31.83 -6.02
C GLU A 736 -32.49 31.56 -4.69
N SER A 737 -33.18 30.91 -3.73
CA SER A 737 -32.57 30.51 -2.45
C SER A 737 -31.55 29.37 -2.59
N PHE A 738 -31.72 28.47 -3.57
CA PHE A 738 -30.81 27.33 -3.75
C PHE A 738 -29.44 27.75 -4.30
N THR A 739 -29.39 28.82 -5.11
CA THR A 739 -28.15 29.30 -5.74
C THR A 739 -27.15 29.92 -4.76
N ARG A 740 -27.62 30.43 -3.60
CA ARG A 740 -26.74 31.03 -2.57
C ARG A 740 -26.01 30.00 -1.72
N LEU A 741 -26.57 28.81 -1.52
CA LEU A 741 -25.92 27.72 -0.78
C LEU A 741 -24.78 27.04 -1.57
N ILE A 742 -24.83 27.07 -2.90
CA ILE A 742 -23.82 26.44 -3.77
C ILE A 742 -22.57 27.31 -3.97
N LYS A 743 -22.62 28.61 -3.64
CA LYS A 743 -21.46 29.54 -3.72
C LYS A 743 -20.65 29.65 -2.41
N GLY A 744 -20.89 28.77 -1.43
CA GLY A 744 -19.98 28.58 -0.29
C GLY A 744 -18.74 27.77 -0.73
N GLU A 745 -17.55 28.36 -0.62
CA GLU A 745 -16.27 27.90 -1.20
C GLU A 745 -15.81 26.48 -0.78
N PHE A 746 -16.42 25.43 -1.33
CA PHE A 746 -15.86 24.07 -1.35
C PHE A 746 -14.93 23.90 -2.56
N TYR A 747 -13.72 24.48 -2.48
CA TYR A 747 -12.62 24.12 -3.37
C TYR A 747 -12.16 22.68 -3.10
N ARG A 748 -12.87 21.70 -3.71
CA ARG A 748 -12.40 20.30 -3.77
C ARG A 748 -11.06 20.28 -4.50
N CYS A 749 -10.07 19.64 -3.89
CA CYS A 749 -8.67 19.69 -4.33
C CYS A 749 -8.42 18.69 -5.49
N GLY A 750 -9.00 18.97 -6.66
CA GLY A 750 -9.07 18.04 -7.81
C GLY A 750 -8.40 18.53 -9.10
N HIS A 751 -7.46 19.47 -9.02
CA HIS A 751 -6.75 20.08 -10.17
C HIS A 751 -5.24 20.32 -9.87
N LEU A 752 -4.65 19.50 -9.00
CA LEU A 752 -3.21 19.50 -8.66
C LEU A 752 -2.73 18.05 -8.41
N SER A 753 -3.06 17.16 -9.34
CA SER A 753 -2.60 15.76 -9.40
C SER A 753 -2.24 15.33 -10.83
N GLU A 754 -1.90 16.34 -11.64
CA GLU A 754 -1.23 16.31 -12.95
C GLU A 754 -0.19 17.43 -12.92
#